data_AF-A0A9W7MG41-F1
#
_entry.id   AF-A0A9W7MG41-F1
#
_cell.length_a   1.000
_cell.length_b   1.000
_cell.length_c   1.000
_cell.angle_alpha   90.00
_cell.angle_beta   90.00
_cell.angle_gamma   90.00
#
_symmetry.space_group_name_H-M   'P 1'
#
loop_
_entity.id
_entity.type
_entity.pdbx_description
1 polymer ?
#
loop_
_entity_poly.entity_id
_entity_poly.type
_entity_poly.pdbx_seq_one_letter_code
_entity_poly.pdbx_strand_id
1 'polypeptide(L)'
;MATWRYSPMPSGTEAVSSCNAVARFADFSRGRNGGGRRGIRADRLMLMRKWQLRPMKRSLSVRNASSEQQRKAKDPITQQEESLGRCNHFPPDASSIASSIKHHAEFTPLFSPEKFEPSKAFFATAQSVRDALIINWNATYDCYERLNVKQAYYLSMEFLQGRALLNAIGNLGLTGAYADALSKLGHNLEKIAAQEPDAALGNGGLGRLASCFLDSLATLNYPAWGYGLRYKYGLFKQRITKDGQEEVAEDWLEMSNPWEIMRNDVAYPIKFYGKVLTDSDGKKHWIGGEDIKAVAYDVPIPGYETKTTISLRLWSTKAPSGEFGLSVFNSGKHTQAAEALYNAEKICHVLYPGDESLEGKTLRLKQQYTLCSASLQDIIARFERRSGTKIRWEEFPEKVAVQMNDTHPTLCIPELMRILIDVKGLRWKEAWNITQRTVAYTNHTVLPEALEKWSLELMQKLLPRHVEIIEMIDEEVRWNTYIRQKLQFFGIPILIRFAFDLYLQLVRTIVSECGTADSNLLEKKLKQMRILENVELPPAFSDLLVKRKASPVAVSTDELDESEDDEELKPADGKSKSVKECIKGKKKKIPEPVPEPPKLVRMANLCVVGGHAVNGVAAIHSEIVKDEVFNDFYQLWPEKFQNKTNGVTPRRWIRFCNPDLSKIITSWTGSEDWVLNTEKLSKLRQFADNEDLQAQWRTAKRNNKLKVASLIKERTGYIVSPDSMFDIQVKRIHEYKRQLLNILGIVYRYKMMKEMSASERNKKYVPRVCIFGGKAFATYVQAKRIVKFITDVGATVNHDPDIGDLLKVIFVPDYNVSVAELLIPASELSQHISTAGMEASGTSNMKFAMNGCILIGTLDGANVEIREEVGEDNFFLFGARANEIAGLRKERAQGKFVPDPRFEEVKKFVRSGVFGSSSYNELLGALEGNEGFGRADYFLVGKDFPSYIDCQAKVDEAYKDRKRWTRMSIMNTAGSYNFSSDRTIHEYARDIWNIKPVELP
;
A
#
# COMPACT_ATOMS: atom_id res chain seq x y z
N MET A 1 -25.79 -17.89 -27.14
CA MET A 1 -25.52 -19.31 -27.42
C MET A 1 -25.46 -19.48 -28.93
N ALA A 2 -24.46 -20.17 -29.47
CA ALA A 2 -24.44 -20.64 -30.86
C ALA A 2 -23.49 -21.85 -30.93
N THR A 3 -24.05 -23.05 -30.92
CA THR A 3 -23.28 -24.31 -30.94
C THR A 3 -23.26 -24.89 -32.34
N TRP A 4 -22.07 -25.18 -32.87
CA TRP A 4 -21.93 -26.18 -33.94
C TRP A 4 -20.79 -27.14 -33.60
N ARG A 5 -21.10 -28.44 -33.67
CA ARG A 5 -20.17 -29.56 -33.53
C ARG A 5 -19.73 -30.01 -34.93
N TYR A 6 -18.58 -30.65 -35.03
CA TYR A 6 -18.29 -31.59 -36.12
C TYR A 6 -17.61 -32.85 -35.60
N SER A 7 -18.00 -34.00 -36.19
CA SER A 7 -17.55 -35.37 -35.92
C SER A 7 -18.12 -36.26 -37.05
N PRO A 8 -17.66 -37.50 -37.26
CA PRO A 8 -16.32 -37.88 -37.72
C PRO A 8 -16.39 -38.84 -38.95
N MET A 9 -15.36 -39.68 -39.17
CA MET A 9 -15.29 -40.84 -40.09
C MET A 9 -14.93 -40.57 -41.58
N PRO A 10 -14.40 -41.56 -42.35
CA PRO A 10 -13.30 -42.46 -41.95
C PRO A 10 -12.26 -42.79 -43.08
N SER A 11 -11.11 -43.32 -42.64
CA SER A 11 -10.21 -44.30 -43.30
C SER A 11 -10.04 -44.39 -44.85
N GLY A 12 -8.78 -44.27 -45.30
CA GLY A 12 -8.28 -44.83 -46.56
C GLY A 12 -6.74 -45.00 -46.54
N THR A 13 -6.23 -46.17 -46.92
CA THR A 13 -4.79 -46.50 -47.07
C THR A 13 -4.34 -46.29 -48.53
N GLU A 14 -3.07 -46.32 -48.97
CA GLU A 14 -1.90 -47.16 -48.63
C GLU A 14 -0.53 -46.44 -48.91
N ALA A 15 0.54 -47.24 -48.98
CA ALA A 15 1.86 -47.00 -49.60
C ALA A 15 2.93 -46.24 -48.78
N VAL A 16 3.70 -47.01 -48.01
CA VAL A 16 5.05 -46.64 -47.53
C VAL A 16 6.07 -47.58 -48.17
N SER A 17 7.13 -47.03 -48.77
CA SER A 17 8.29 -47.80 -49.23
C SER A 17 9.39 -47.84 -48.16
N SER A 18 10.25 -48.85 -48.20
CA SER A 18 11.17 -49.19 -47.10
C SER A 18 12.62 -49.35 -47.55
N CYS A 19 13.55 -49.13 -46.61
CA CYS A 19 14.83 -49.84 -46.55
C CYS A 19 15.37 -49.84 -45.11
N ASN A 20 15.99 -50.94 -44.69
CA ASN A 20 16.43 -51.19 -43.30
C ASN A 20 17.94 -51.47 -43.25
N ALA A 21 18.60 -51.09 -42.14
CA ALA A 21 19.70 -51.86 -41.53
C ALA A 21 20.06 -51.29 -40.14
N VAL A 22 20.53 -52.06 -39.15
CA VAL A 22 20.44 -53.49 -38.83
C VAL A 22 20.64 -53.60 -37.31
N ALA A 23 20.04 -54.59 -36.64
CA ALA A 23 20.30 -54.88 -35.21
C ALA A 23 20.86 -56.29 -35.03
N ARG A 24 21.65 -56.52 -33.97
CA ARG A 24 21.90 -57.84 -33.39
C ARG A 24 21.98 -57.77 -31.87
N PHE A 25 21.22 -58.65 -31.22
CA PHE A 25 21.39 -59.07 -29.83
C PHE A 25 21.83 -60.53 -29.82
N ALA A 26 22.42 -60.97 -28.71
CA ALA A 26 22.54 -62.38 -28.35
C ALA A 26 22.26 -62.51 -26.85
N ASP A 27 21.58 -63.58 -26.46
CA ASP A 27 21.06 -63.85 -25.11
C ASP A 27 21.29 -65.34 -24.80
N PHE A 28 21.57 -65.73 -23.55
CA PHE A 28 21.51 -67.14 -23.11
C PHE A 28 21.48 -67.35 -21.57
N SER A 29 20.34 -67.03 -20.95
CA SER A 29 19.60 -67.85 -19.95
C SER A 29 20.26 -68.57 -18.72
N ARG A 30 19.56 -68.45 -17.57
CA ARG A 30 19.30 -69.47 -16.50
C ARG A 30 20.43 -69.94 -15.52
N GLY A 31 20.17 -69.76 -14.21
CA GLY A 31 20.82 -70.48 -13.08
C GLY A 31 20.02 -70.34 -11.77
N ARG A 32 19.77 -71.44 -11.03
CA ARG A 32 18.81 -71.54 -9.89
C ARG A 32 19.41 -71.35 -8.48
N ASN A 33 18.55 -70.89 -7.54
CA ASN A 33 18.55 -71.16 -6.08
C ASN A 33 19.75 -70.65 -5.24
N GLY A 34 19.65 -70.46 -3.92
CA GLY A 34 18.51 -70.57 -2.99
C GLY A 34 18.91 -70.14 -1.56
N GLY A 35 17.95 -69.82 -0.68
CA GLY A 35 18.22 -69.23 0.64
C GLY A 35 18.35 -70.22 1.82
N GLY A 36 19.10 -69.82 2.86
CA GLY A 36 19.29 -70.55 4.14
C GLY A 36 19.33 -69.60 5.35
N ARG A 37 19.18 -70.12 6.59
CA ARG A 37 18.93 -69.32 7.81
C ARG A 37 19.73 -69.78 9.05
N ARG A 38 20.12 -68.81 9.90
CA ARG A 38 20.71 -68.92 11.28
C ARG A 38 22.16 -69.48 11.31
N GLY A 39 23.08 -69.06 12.19
CA GLY A 39 23.12 -67.94 13.17
C GLY A 39 23.60 -68.36 14.58
N ILE A 40 24.38 -67.52 15.31
CA ILE A 40 24.58 -67.50 16.79
C ILE A 40 25.47 -66.29 17.23
N ARG A 41 25.50 -66.00 18.55
CA ARG A 41 26.07 -64.85 19.31
C ARG A 41 27.62 -64.88 19.43
N ALA A 42 28.37 -63.98 20.11
CA ALA A 42 28.14 -62.90 21.11
C ALA A 42 29.39 -61.95 21.15
N ASP A 43 29.61 -60.89 21.97
CA ASP A 43 28.87 -60.07 22.98
C ASP A 43 29.59 -58.69 23.15
N ARG A 44 28.93 -57.66 23.73
CA ARG A 44 29.50 -56.36 24.24
C ARG A 44 30.20 -55.41 23.22
N LEU A 45 30.47 -54.13 23.50
CA LEU A 45 30.26 -53.24 24.68
C LEU A 45 29.87 -51.80 24.21
N MET A 46 29.33 -50.95 25.09
CA MET A 46 29.13 -49.51 24.83
C MET A 46 30.41 -48.67 25.02
N LEU A 47 30.56 -47.55 24.29
CA LEU A 47 30.71 -46.21 24.92
C LEU A 47 30.54 -45.03 23.92
N MET A 48 30.15 -43.86 24.44
CA MET A 48 30.20 -42.58 23.72
C MET A 48 31.59 -41.93 23.73
N ARG A 49 31.94 -41.15 22.70
CA ARG A 49 32.96 -40.07 22.80
C ARG A 49 32.61 -38.81 21.99
N LYS A 50 32.69 -37.66 22.65
CA LYS A 50 32.75 -36.33 22.01
C LYS A 50 34.09 -36.12 21.33
N TRP A 51 34.14 -35.31 20.27
CA TRP A 51 35.38 -34.78 19.71
C TRP A 51 35.29 -33.25 19.56
N GLN A 52 36.34 -32.55 20.01
CA GLN A 52 36.58 -31.13 19.73
C GLN A 52 37.68 -31.04 18.67
N LEU A 53 37.65 -30.00 17.84
CA LEU A 53 38.72 -29.70 16.87
C LEU A 53 39.25 -28.28 17.11
N ARG A 54 40.57 -28.14 17.11
CA ARG A 54 41.31 -26.86 17.06
C ARG A 54 42.00 -26.75 15.69
N PRO A 55 42.06 -25.57 15.07
CA PRO A 55 42.76 -25.38 13.79
C PRO A 55 44.29 -25.29 13.99
N MET A 56 45.05 -25.71 12.97
CA MET A 56 46.51 -25.61 12.94
C MET A 56 46.96 -24.80 11.72
N LYS A 57 47.82 -23.79 11.92
CA LYS A 57 48.48 -23.05 10.83
C LYS A 57 49.77 -23.77 10.42
N ARG A 58 50.13 -23.69 9.14
CA ARG A 58 51.51 -23.87 8.66
C ARG A 58 51.85 -22.79 7.63
N SER A 59 53.08 -22.28 7.71
CA SER A 59 53.71 -21.38 6.75
C SER A 59 54.72 -22.15 5.89
N LEU A 60 55.02 -21.64 4.70
CA LEU A 60 56.12 -22.11 3.86
C LEU A 60 57.03 -20.93 3.50
N SER A 61 58.33 -21.20 3.41
CA SER A 61 59.38 -20.25 3.08
C SER A 61 60.49 -20.95 2.30
N VAL A 62 61.01 -20.30 1.26
CA VAL A 62 62.14 -20.79 0.45
C VAL A 62 63.27 -19.76 0.49
N ARG A 63 64.53 -20.20 0.36
CA ARG A 63 65.74 -19.34 0.41
C ARG A 63 66.43 -19.29 -0.97
N ASN A 64 67.08 -18.16 -1.25
CA ASN A 64 67.90 -17.92 -2.45
C ASN A 64 69.39 -18.20 -2.21
N ALA A 65 70.17 -18.37 -3.30
CA ALA A 65 71.62 -18.11 -3.30
C ALA A 65 72.20 -17.87 -4.73
N SER A 66 72.62 -16.63 -5.03
CA SER A 66 73.71 -16.21 -5.97
C SER A 66 73.69 -16.66 -7.46
N SER A 67 74.31 -15.96 -8.43
CA SER A 67 75.29 -14.86 -8.43
C SER A 67 75.11 -13.87 -9.61
N GLU A 68 76.00 -12.88 -9.69
CA GLU A 68 76.07 -11.70 -10.58
C GLU A 68 76.16 -12.00 -12.12
N GLN A 69 76.07 -11.05 -13.08
CA GLN A 69 76.55 -9.66 -13.05
C GLN A 69 75.95 -8.69 -14.11
N GLN A 70 75.69 -7.44 -13.67
CA GLN A 70 75.53 -6.16 -14.41
C GLN A 70 74.94 -6.07 -15.84
N ARG A 71 73.82 -5.33 -15.96
CA ARG A 71 73.74 -4.09 -16.79
C ARG A 71 72.54 -3.23 -16.36
N LYS A 72 72.64 -1.89 -16.48
CA LYS A 72 71.56 -0.95 -16.09
C LYS A 72 70.53 -0.80 -17.21
N ALA A 73 69.26 -1.01 -16.89
CA ALA A 73 68.10 -0.48 -17.62
C ALA A 73 67.12 0.15 -16.61
N LYS A 74 66.26 1.07 -17.05
CA LYS A 74 65.12 1.53 -16.25
C LYS A 74 63.91 0.67 -16.63
N ASP A 75 63.31 -0.04 -15.68
CA ASP A 75 62.10 -0.83 -15.97
C ASP A 75 60.88 0.09 -16.23
N PRO A 76 60.12 -0.13 -17.32
CA PRO A 76 58.98 0.70 -17.71
C PRO A 76 57.69 0.38 -16.93
N ILE A 77 57.80 -0.22 -15.73
CA ILE A 77 56.66 -0.77 -14.98
C ILE A 77 55.87 0.35 -14.26
N THR A 78 56.54 1.42 -13.82
CA THR A 78 55.92 2.57 -13.11
C THR A 78 55.06 3.48 -14.01
N GLN A 79 54.74 3.08 -15.24
CA GLN A 79 53.81 3.82 -16.13
C GLN A 79 52.60 3.00 -16.57
N GLN A 80 52.48 1.71 -16.19
CA GLN A 80 51.29 0.92 -16.50
C GLN A 80 50.24 0.93 -15.37
N GLU A 81 50.62 1.08 -14.10
CA GLU A 81 49.64 1.15 -13.00
C GLU A 81 48.77 2.43 -13.04
N GLU A 82 49.31 3.56 -13.52
CA GLU A 82 48.51 4.78 -13.76
C GLU A 82 47.51 4.63 -14.93
N SER A 83 47.72 3.67 -15.84
CA SER A 83 46.90 3.50 -17.04
C SER A 83 45.56 2.77 -16.78
N LEU A 84 45.47 1.98 -15.70
CA LEU A 84 44.24 1.28 -15.30
C LEU A 84 43.27 2.17 -14.48
N GLY A 85 43.72 3.36 -14.06
CA GLY A 85 42.91 4.31 -13.26
C GLY A 85 42.01 5.25 -14.06
N ARG A 86 42.01 5.20 -15.40
CA ARG A 86 41.19 6.06 -16.27
C ARG A 86 40.37 5.27 -17.28
N CYS A 87 39.24 4.73 -16.83
CA CYS A 87 38.15 4.40 -17.75
C CYS A 87 37.61 5.72 -18.33
N ASN A 88 37.80 5.94 -19.64
CA ASN A 88 37.31 7.15 -20.31
C ASN A 88 35.78 7.14 -20.35
N HIS A 89 35.16 7.78 -19.34
CA HIS A 89 33.72 8.02 -19.26
C HIS A 89 33.25 9.04 -20.30
N PHE A 90 33.21 8.62 -21.56
CA PHE A 90 32.18 9.10 -22.47
C PHE A 90 30.84 8.46 -22.03
N PRO A 91 29.73 9.21 -21.96
CA PRO A 91 28.42 8.61 -21.75
C PRO A 91 28.13 7.60 -22.88
N PRO A 92 27.49 6.45 -22.59
CA PRO A 92 27.32 5.38 -23.57
C PRO A 92 26.50 5.87 -24.77
N ASP A 93 27.12 5.82 -25.95
CA ASP A 93 26.53 6.31 -27.19
C ASP A 93 25.47 5.34 -27.74
N ALA A 94 24.70 5.81 -28.73
CA ALA A 94 23.68 5.00 -29.40
C ALA A 94 24.25 3.81 -30.22
N SER A 95 25.57 3.57 -30.23
CA SER A 95 26.19 2.41 -30.90
C SER A 95 26.57 1.33 -29.89
N SER A 96 27.24 1.71 -28.80
CA SER A 96 27.54 0.85 -27.66
C SER A 96 26.27 0.34 -26.97
N ILE A 97 25.23 1.18 -26.83
CA ILE A 97 23.91 0.74 -26.33
C ILE A 97 23.29 -0.28 -27.29
N ALA A 98 23.32 -0.07 -28.60
CA ALA A 98 22.78 -1.03 -29.57
C ALA A 98 23.53 -2.37 -29.51
N SER A 99 24.86 -2.35 -29.29
CA SER A 99 25.67 -3.54 -29.05
C SER A 99 25.33 -4.23 -27.72
N SER A 100 25.06 -3.50 -26.65
CA SER A 100 24.60 -4.06 -25.36
C SER A 100 23.22 -4.71 -25.47
N ILE A 101 22.25 -4.05 -26.11
CA ILE A 101 20.93 -4.63 -26.39
C ILE A 101 21.08 -5.92 -27.23
N LYS A 102 21.91 -5.90 -28.28
CA LYS A 102 22.17 -7.11 -29.08
C LYS A 102 22.81 -8.22 -28.22
N HIS A 103 23.80 -7.89 -27.39
CA HIS A 103 24.46 -8.85 -26.50
C HIS A 103 23.44 -9.54 -25.58
N HIS A 104 22.54 -8.81 -24.94
CA HIS A 104 21.52 -9.44 -24.09
C HIS A 104 20.51 -10.30 -24.87
N ALA A 105 20.19 -9.92 -26.11
CA ALA A 105 19.32 -10.69 -26.99
C ALA A 105 19.93 -12.04 -27.47
N GLU A 106 21.25 -12.19 -27.37
CA GLU A 106 22.02 -13.37 -27.81
C GLU A 106 22.57 -14.19 -26.62
N PHE A 107 23.07 -13.54 -25.57
CA PHE A 107 23.80 -14.15 -24.45
C PHE A 107 23.05 -14.20 -23.12
N THR A 108 21.95 -13.44 -22.96
CA THR A 108 20.98 -13.63 -21.85
C THR A 108 19.54 -13.90 -22.36
N PRO A 109 19.33 -14.83 -23.32
CA PRO A 109 18.07 -14.97 -24.04
C PRO A 109 16.95 -15.60 -23.22
N LEU A 110 15.73 -15.11 -23.45
CA LEU A 110 14.46 -15.69 -22.97
C LEU A 110 13.60 -16.27 -24.13
N PHE A 111 14.14 -16.24 -25.36
CA PHE A 111 13.43 -16.53 -26.60
C PHE A 111 14.40 -17.20 -27.60
N SER A 112 13.85 -17.93 -28.58
CA SER A 112 14.61 -18.50 -29.70
C SER A 112 15.42 -17.43 -30.47
N PRO A 113 16.57 -17.78 -31.09
CA PRO A 113 17.50 -16.81 -31.64
C PRO A 113 16.99 -16.08 -32.89
N GLU A 114 16.16 -16.71 -33.72
CA GLU A 114 15.89 -16.36 -35.12
C GLU A 114 15.13 -15.04 -35.31
N LYS A 115 14.44 -14.56 -34.27
CA LYS A 115 13.63 -13.34 -34.30
C LYS A 115 14.10 -12.32 -33.28
N PHE A 116 13.81 -11.05 -33.55
CA PHE A 116 13.94 -9.93 -32.60
C PHE A 116 12.63 -9.14 -32.50
N GLU A 117 11.55 -9.84 -32.10
CA GLU A 117 10.23 -9.26 -31.88
C GLU A 117 10.20 -8.31 -30.66
N PRO A 118 9.22 -7.39 -30.56
CA PRO A 118 9.19 -6.34 -29.53
C PRO A 118 9.33 -6.83 -28.08
N SER A 119 8.83 -8.02 -27.75
CA SER A 119 8.98 -8.64 -26.43
C SER A 119 10.44 -8.99 -26.11
N LYS A 120 11.15 -9.66 -27.02
CA LYS A 120 12.59 -9.94 -26.90
C LYS A 120 13.42 -8.66 -26.85
N ALA A 121 13.05 -7.67 -27.67
CA ALA A 121 13.68 -6.35 -27.66
C ALA A 121 13.47 -5.61 -26.32
N PHE A 122 12.28 -5.70 -25.71
CA PHE A 122 12.03 -5.18 -24.36
C PHE A 122 12.94 -5.83 -23.32
N PHE A 123 12.97 -7.17 -23.21
CA PHE A 123 13.79 -7.85 -22.22
C PHE A 123 15.29 -7.52 -22.37
N ALA A 124 15.79 -7.53 -23.61
CA ALA A 124 17.19 -7.18 -23.90
C ALA A 124 17.52 -5.70 -23.59
N THR A 125 16.57 -4.78 -23.80
CA THR A 125 16.74 -3.36 -23.44
C THR A 125 16.68 -3.15 -21.93
N ALA A 126 15.78 -3.84 -21.22
CA ALA A 126 15.69 -3.77 -19.76
C ALA A 126 16.95 -4.34 -19.09
N GLN A 127 17.51 -5.43 -19.63
CA GLN A 127 18.81 -5.98 -19.22
C GLN A 127 19.95 -4.97 -19.46
N SER A 128 20.02 -4.36 -20.66
CA SER A 128 21.01 -3.31 -20.99
C SER A 128 20.98 -2.12 -20.03
N VAL A 129 19.77 -1.62 -19.70
CA VAL A 129 19.59 -0.52 -18.73
C VAL A 129 19.99 -0.98 -17.31
N ARG A 130 19.63 -2.21 -16.95
CA ARG A 130 19.93 -2.78 -15.63
C ARG A 130 21.43 -2.91 -15.35
N ASP A 131 22.28 -3.13 -16.35
CA ASP A 131 23.73 -3.17 -16.12
C ASP A 131 24.26 -1.84 -15.55
N ALA A 132 23.79 -0.70 -16.08
CA ALA A 132 24.09 0.61 -15.52
C ALA A 132 23.50 0.79 -14.10
N LEU A 133 22.29 0.26 -13.85
CA LEU A 133 21.69 0.27 -12.51
C LEU A 133 22.47 -0.58 -11.51
N ILE A 134 23.06 -1.72 -11.92
CA ILE A 134 23.89 -2.58 -11.08
C ILE A 134 25.18 -1.86 -10.67
N ILE A 135 25.85 -1.19 -11.62
CA ILE A 135 27.06 -0.39 -11.33
C ILE A 135 26.76 0.67 -10.27
N ASN A 136 25.71 1.48 -10.50
CA ASN A 136 25.33 2.55 -9.59
C ASN A 136 24.82 2.04 -8.23
N TRP A 137 24.05 0.93 -8.20
CA TRP A 137 23.57 0.31 -6.96
C TRP A 137 24.74 -0.25 -6.14
N ASN A 138 25.71 -0.91 -6.77
CA ASN A 138 26.91 -1.41 -6.09
C ASN A 138 27.74 -0.26 -5.49
N ALA A 139 27.95 0.82 -6.23
CA ALA A 139 28.67 2.00 -5.75
C ALA A 139 27.93 2.70 -4.58
N THR A 140 26.60 2.81 -4.67
CA THR A 140 25.76 3.38 -3.61
C THR A 140 25.80 2.51 -2.35
N TYR A 141 25.72 1.18 -2.53
CA TYR A 141 25.80 0.21 -1.45
C TYR A 141 27.14 0.29 -0.71
N ASP A 142 28.27 0.22 -1.43
CA ASP A 142 29.60 0.31 -0.83
C ASP A 142 29.80 1.64 -0.09
N CYS A 143 29.39 2.76 -0.69
CA CYS A 143 29.46 4.07 -0.06
C CYS A 143 28.71 4.09 1.29
N TYR A 144 27.49 3.54 1.34
CA TYR A 144 26.68 3.50 2.56
C TYR A 144 27.22 2.52 3.62
N GLU A 145 27.85 1.41 3.21
CA GLU A 145 28.56 0.52 4.15
C GLU A 145 29.82 1.20 4.72
N ARG A 146 30.68 1.76 3.85
CA ARG A 146 31.96 2.40 4.20
C ARG A 146 31.79 3.63 5.10
N LEU A 147 30.76 4.44 4.87
CA LEU A 147 30.49 5.65 5.66
C LEU A 147 29.67 5.37 6.94
N ASN A 148 29.09 4.16 7.09
CA ASN A 148 28.19 3.79 8.20
C ASN A 148 27.16 4.89 8.54
N VAL A 149 26.44 5.34 7.52
CA VAL A 149 25.46 6.43 7.61
C VAL A 149 24.17 6.01 8.32
N LYS A 150 23.46 6.97 8.93
CA LYS A 150 22.08 6.73 9.37
C LYS A 150 21.21 6.46 8.16
N GLN A 151 20.52 5.33 8.14
CA GLN A 151 19.73 4.88 7.00
C GLN A 151 18.26 4.72 7.40
N ALA A 152 17.35 5.25 6.58
CA ALA A 152 15.90 5.11 6.76
C ALA A 152 15.34 3.90 5.99
N TYR A 153 14.29 3.28 6.53
CA TYR A 153 13.68 2.08 5.99
C TYR A 153 12.16 2.23 5.94
N TYR A 154 11.61 2.30 4.72
CA TYR A 154 10.20 2.53 4.48
C TYR A 154 9.48 1.19 4.26
N LEU A 155 8.72 0.73 5.26
CA LEU A 155 8.05 -0.57 5.22
C LEU A 155 6.60 -0.39 4.78
N SER A 156 6.23 -1.05 3.66
CA SER A 156 4.90 -0.92 3.05
C SER A 156 4.41 -2.26 2.49
N MET A 157 3.12 -2.53 2.67
CA MET A 157 2.42 -3.63 2.00
C MET A 157 2.15 -3.36 0.52
N GLU A 158 2.28 -2.12 0.06
CA GLU A 158 2.11 -1.75 -1.34
C GLU A 158 3.30 -0.94 -1.89
N PHE A 159 3.68 -1.20 -3.13
CA PHE A 159 4.51 -0.34 -3.99
C PHE A 159 3.95 -0.37 -5.43
N LEU A 160 3.25 0.68 -5.86
CA LEU A 160 2.81 0.80 -7.26
C LEU A 160 3.96 1.35 -8.10
N GLN A 161 4.98 0.53 -8.36
CA GLN A 161 6.12 0.94 -9.19
C GLN A 161 5.67 1.30 -10.61
N GLY A 162 4.80 0.47 -11.20
CA GLY A 162 4.46 0.51 -12.61
C GLY A 162 5.61 0.00 -13.48
N ARG A 163 5.62 0.40 -14.75
CA ARG A 163 6.74 0.20 -15.68
C ARG A 163 7.99 0.98 -15.24
N ALA A 164 9.17 0.40 -15.37
CA ALA A 164 10.43 1.03 -14.99
C ALA A 164 11.24 1.59 -16.19
N LEU A 165 11.11 1.02 -17.40
CA LEU A 165 12.03 1.27 -18.53
C LEU A 165 12.27 2.77 -18.80
N LEU A 166 11.18 3.52 -19.04
CA LEU A 166 11.27 4.95 -19.37
C LEU A 166 11.76 5.81 -18.20
N ASN A 167 11.55 5.38 -16.95
CA ASN A 167 12.00 6.12 -15.77
C ASN A 167 13.48 5.85 -15.47
N ALA A 168 13.95 4.61 -15.64
CA ALA A 168 15.36 4.28 -15.51
C ALA A 168 16.20 4.97 -16.62
N ILE A 169 15.77 4.87 -17.88
CA ILE A 169 16.41 5.56 -19.01
C ILE A 169 16.36 7.09 -18.84
N GLY A 170 15.27 7.63 -18.28
CA GLY A 170 15.10 9.05 -18.01
C GLY A 170 16.00 9.56 -16.88
N ASN A 171 16.01 8.90 -15.72
CA ASN A 171 16.81 9.28 -14.56
C ASN A 171 18.33 9.15 -14.84
N LEU A 172 18.74 8.22 -15.70
CA LEU A 172 20.13 8.09 -16.20
C LEU A 172 20.52 9.14 -17.27
N GLY A 173 19.58 9.95 -17.77
CA GLY A 173 19.84 10.93 -18.84
C GLY A 173 20.01 10.35 -20.25
N LEU A 174 19.74 9.05 -20.45
CA LEU A 174 20.07 8.32 -21.69
C LEU A 174 18.91 8.20 -22.70
N THR A 175 17.86 9.02 -22.58
CA THR A 175 16.62 8.89 -23.39
C THR A 175 16.86 8.97 -24.90
N GLY A 176 17.69 9.92 -25.36
CA GLY A 176 18.06 10.01 -26.78
C GLY A 176 18.86 8.79 -27.25
N ALA A 177 19.90 8.44 -26.52
CA ALA A 177 20.81 7.36 -26.90
C ALA A 177 20.12 5.98 -26.97
N TYR A 178 19.19 5.68 -26.06
CA TYR A 178 18.36 4.46 -26.15
C TYR A 178 17.32 4.51 -27.28
N ALA A 179 16.74 5.67 -27.58
CA ALA A 179 15.81 5.81 -28.71
C ALA A 179 16.52 5.59 -30.05
N ASP A 180 17.69 6.19 -30.24
CA ASP A 180 18.52 6.03 -31.44
C ASP A 180 19.06 4.60 -31.57
N ALA A 181 19.51 3.98 -30.46
CA ALA A 181 19.95 2.59 -30.44
C ALA A 181 18.83 1.62 -30.86
N LEU A 182 17.62 1.80 -30.34
CA LEU A 182 16.47 0.99 -30.76
C LEU A 182 16.09 1.26 -32.22
N SER A 183 16.17 2.51 -32.69
CA SER A 183 15.89 2.86 -34.09
C SER A 183 16.86 2.17 -35.05
N LYS A 184 18.15 2.06 -34.70
CA LYS A 184 19.15 1.27 -35.45
C LYS A 184 18.85 -0.23 -35.47
N LEU A 185 18.16 -0.73 -34.44
CA LEU A 185 17.69 -2.11 -34.33
C LEU A 185 16.26 -2.33 -34.89
N GLY A 186 15.70 -1.35 -35.62
CA GLY A 186 14.38 -1.44 -36.26
C GLY A 186 13.18 -1.24 -35.32
N HIS A 187 13.41 -0.78 -34.09
CA HIS A 187 12.40 -0.64 -33.05
C HIS A 187 12.18 0.82 -32.61
N ASN A 188 11.13 1.06 -31.83
CA ASN A 188 10.80 2.37 -31.29
C ASN A 188 10.59 2.30 -29.77
N LEU A 189 11.22 3.20 -29.02
CA LEU A 189 11.23 3.18 -27.54
C LEU A 189 9.83 3.20 -26.90
N GLU A 190 8.86 3.95 -27.46
CA GLU A 190 7.49 3.96 -26.94
C GLU A 190 6.78 2.61 -27.17
N LYS A 191 6.97 1.98 -28.32
CA LYS A 191 6.46 0.62 -28.61
C LYS A 191 7.10 -0.46 -27.74
N ILE A 192 8.40 -0.35 -27.45
CA ILE A 192 9.14 -1.26 -26.57
C ILE A 192 8.69 -1.08 -25.12
N ALA A 193 8.55 0.14 -24.64
CA ALA A 193 8.00 0.44 -23.31
C ALA A 193 6.52 0.01 -23.16
N ALA A 194 5.78 -0.15 -24.25
CA ALA A 194 4.43 -0.72 -24.23
C ALA A 194 4.38 -2.26 -24.08
N GLN A 195 5.53 -2.96 -24.17
CA GLN A 195 5.62 -4.40 -23.89
C GLN A 195 5.87 -4.71 -22.41
N GLU A 196 6.27 -3.72 -21.61
CA GLU A 196 6.58 -3.91 -20.20
C GLU A 196 5.29 -4.02 -19.36
N PRO A 197 5.10 -5.08 -18.57
CA PRO A 197 3.98 -5.17 -17.64
C PRO A 197 4.20 -4.28 -16.41
N ASP A 198 3.12 -3.68 -15.88
CA ASP A 198 3.16 -3.04 -14.56
C ASP A 198 3.56 -4.08 -13.48
N ALA A 199 4.58 -3.78 -12.68
CA ALA A 199 4.93 -4.63 -11.54
C ALA A 199 3.79 -4.64 -10.51
N ALA A 200 3.11 -5.77 -10.36
CA ALA A 200 1.87 -5.90 -9.60
C ALA A 200 2.10 -6.00 -8.09
N LEU A 201 2.77 -4.99 -7.52
CA LEU A 201 3.24 -4.92 -6.14
C LEU A 201 2.40 -3.95 -5.27
N GLY A 202 1.29 -3.42 -5.79
CA GLY A 202 0.44 -2.44 -5.10
C GLY A 202 -0.95 -2.31 -5.73
N ASN A 203 -1.76 -1.37 -5.23
CA ASN A 203 -3.17 -1.18 -5.61
C ASN A 203 -3.61 0.30 -5.64
N GLY A 204 -3.27 1.09 -4.62
CA GLY A 204 -3.83 2.41 -4.37
C GLY A 204 -2.81 3.53 -4.13
N GLY A 205 -3.32 4.65 -3.61
CA GLY A 205 -2.50 5.82 -3.28
C GLY A 205 -1.36 5.51 -2.32
N LEU A 206 -1.61 4.64 -1.33
CA LEU A 206 -0.62 4.15 -0.36
C LEU A 206 0.64 3.58 -1.05
N GLY A 207 0.45 2.67 -2.01
CA GLY A 207 1.54 2.09 -2.78
C GLY A 207 2.21 3.06 -3.75
N ARG A 208 1.44 3.97 -4.36
CA ARG A 208 2.02 4.93 -5.31
C ARG A 208 2.79 6.06 -4.61
N LEU A 209 2.39 6.44 -3.40
CA LEU A 209 3.15 7.33 -2.53
C LEU A 209 4.51 6.71 -2.20
N ALA A 210 4.53 5.47 -1.70
CA ALA A 210 5.76 4.74 -1.39
C ALA A 210 6.72 4.66 -2.60
N SER A 211 6.19 4.39 -3.80
CA SER A 211 7.00 4.41 -5.03
C SER A 211 7.41 5.81 -5.52
N CYS A 212 6.72 6.89 -5.14
CA CYS A 212 7.18 8.27 -5.40
C CYS A 212 8.26 8.70 -4.39
N PHE A 213 8.13 8.28 -3.12
CA PHE A 213 9.10 8.52 -2.06
C PHE A 213 10.45 7.88 -2.41
N LEU A 214 10.49 6.65 -2.92
CA LEU A 214 11.76 6.01 -3.32
C LEU A 214 12.48 6.76 -4.45
N ASP A 215 11.77 7.21 -5.49
CA ASP A 215 12.34 8.02 -6.57
C ASP A 215 12.89 9.37 -6.05
N SER A 216 12.22 9.97 -5.07
CA SER A 216 12.65 11.23 -4.44
C SER A 216 13.84 11.02 -3.49
N LEU A 217 13.85 9.95 -2.71
CA LEU A 217 14.97 9.56 -1.84
C LEU A 217 16.24 9.27 -2.64
N ALA A 218 16.12 8.61 -3.79
CA ALA A 218 17.24 8.36 -4.70
C ALA A 218 17.75 9.67 -5.32
N THR A 219 16.85 10.50 -5.86
CA THR A 219 17.17 11.78 -6.52
C THR A 219 17.84 12.77 -5.56
N LEU A 220 17.34 12.87 -4.32
CA LEU A 220 17.88 13.75 -3.28
C LEU A 220 19.07 13.16 -2.52
N ASN A 221 19.70 12.10 -3.05
CA ASN A 221 20.87 11.44 -2.47
C ASN A 221 20.69 10.94 -1.02
N TYR A 222 19.46 10.65 -0.57
CA TYR A 222 19.21 10.24 0.81
C TYR A 222 19.50 8.74 1.03
N PRO A 223 20.18 8.37 2.13
CA PRO A 223 20.37 6.98 2.52
C PRO A 223 19.06 6.40 3.06
N ALA A 224 18.25 5.85 2.16
CA ALA A 224 17.00 5.18 2.52
C ALA A 224 16.68 4.03 1.56
N TRP A 225 16.00 2.99 2.05
CA TRP A 225 15.52 1.84 1.27
C TRP A 225 14.03 1.58 1.51
N GLY A 226 13.35 0.94 0.56
CA GLY A 226 12.01 0.40 0.75
C GLY A 226 12.03 -1.10 1.04
N TYR A 227 11.11 -1.59 1.87
CA TYR A 227 10.85 -3.02 2.07
C TYR A 227 9.39 -3.37 1.81
N GLY A 228 9.16 -4.46 1.07
CA GLY A 228 7.83 -4.98 0.73
C GLY A 228 7.81 -6.49 0.47
N LEU A 229 6.67 -7.03 0.02
CA LEU A 229 6.53 -8.44 -0.39
C LEU A 229 6.51 -8.56 -1.92
N ARG A 230 7.09 -9.64 -2.45
CA ARG A 230 7.16 -9.91 -3.90
C ARG A 230 5.90 -10.64 -4.40
N TYR A 231 4.78 -9.91 -4.48
CA TYR A 231 3.48 -10.47 -4.89
C TYR A 231 3.49 -11.08 -6.29
N LYS A 232 3.06 -12.34 -6.40
CA LYS A 232 3.04 -13.09 -7.66
C LYS A 232 1.89 -12.67 -8.59
N TYR A 233 0.69 -12.49 -8.04
CA TYR A 233 -0.56 -12.26 -8.79
C TYR A 233 -1.20 -10.90 -8.50
N GLY A 234 -0.50 -10.01 -7.78
CA GLY A 234 -0.98 -8.67 -7.41
C GLY A 234 -2.26 -8.68 -6.59
N LEU A 235 -3.14 -7.72 -6.85
CA LEU A 235 -4.52 -7.75 -6.33
C LEU A 235 -5.42 -8.56 -7.28
N PHE A 236 -5.60 -8.05 -8.50
CA PHE A 236 -6.14 -8.74 -9.68
C PHE A 236 -6.03 -7.83 -10.91
N LYS A 237 -5.89 -8.43 -12.09
CA LYS A 237 -6.04 -7.84 -13.41
C LYS A 237 -7.54 -7.65 -13.70
N GLN A 238 -7.97 -6.43 -14.01
CA GLN A 238 -9.39 -6.12 -14.21
C GLN A 238 -9.82 -6.45 -15.64
N ARG A 239 -10.90 -7.21 -15.80
CA ARG A 239 -11.64 -7.30 -17.06
C ARG A 239 -13.00 -6.65 -16.92
N ILE A 240 -13.50 -6.11 -18.02
CA ILE A 240 -14.85 -5.57 -18.14
C ILE A 240 -15.59 -6.41 -19.18
N THR A 241 -16.70 -7.01 -18.77
CA THR A 241 -17.57 -7.82 -19.63
C THR A 241 -19.00 -7.29 -19.57
N LYS A 242 -19.92 -7.92 -20.31
CA LYS A 242 -21.36 -7.60 -20.27
C LYS A 242 -21.97 -7.67 -18.86
N ASP A 243 -21.33 -8.39 -17.94
CA ASP A 243 -21.81 -8.61 -16.57
C ASP A 243 -21.12 -7.68 -15.54
N GLY A 244 -20.16 -6.86 -15.98
CA GLY A 244 -19.49 -5.83 -15.19
C GLY A 244 -18.00 -6.12 -15.00
N GLN A 245 -17.50 -5.96 -13.78
CA GLN A 245 -16.11 -6.28 -13.43
C GLN A 245 -15.92 -7.79 -13.22
N GLU A 246 -14.89 -8.35 -13.87
CA GLU A 246 -14.32 -9.67 -13.59
C GLU A 246 -12.86 -9.52 -13.14
N GLU A 247 -12.47 -10.37 -12.19
CA GLU A 247 -11.13 -10.39 -11.57
C GLU A 247 -10.31 -11.57 -12.11
N VAL A 248 -9.10 -11.31 -12.61
CA VAL A 248 -8.16 -12.33 -13.10
C VAL A 248 -6.82 -12.16 -12.37
N ALA A 249 -6.02 -13.22 -12.21
CA ALA A 249 -4.67 -13.09 -11.67
C ALA A 249 -3.76 -12.22 -12.58
N GLU A 250 -2.86 -11.43 -11.99
CA GLU A 250 -1.84 -10.69 -12.75
C GLU A 250 -0.73 -11.64 -13.23
N ASP A 251 -0.23 -11.43 -14.46
CA ASP A 251 0.67 -12.32 -15.20
C ASP A 251 2.13 -11.82 -15.26
N TRP A 252 2.45 -10.73 -14.56
CA TRP A 252 3.72 -9.98 -14.65
C TRP A 252 5.01 -10.76 -14.33
N LEU A 253 4.90 -11.98 -13.79
CA LEU A 253 6.03 -12.85 -13.42
C LEU A 253 6.04 -14.21 -14.12
N GLU A 254 5.20 -14.43 -15.15
CA GLU A 254 5.18 -15.72 -15.86
C GLU A 254 6.44 -15.98 -16.70
N MET A 255 7.07 -14.94 -17.24
CA MET A 255 8.36 -15.05 -17.94
C MET A 255 9.53 -14.77 -17.00
N SER A 256 9.70 -13.50 -16.61
CA SER A 256 10.57 -13.03 -15.53
C SER A 256 10.35 -11.52 -15.34
N ASN A 257 10.79 -10.98 -14.21
CA ASN A 257 10.98 -9.53 -14.05
C ASN A 257 12.45 -9.20 -14.38
N PRO A 258 12.75 -8.43 -15.44
CA PRO A 258 14.14 -8.14 -15.80
C PRO A 258 14.84 -7.20 -14.80
N TRP A 259 14.11 -6.47 -13.96
CA TRP A 259 14.65 -5.43 -13.08
C TRP A 259 15.17 -5.92 -11.73
N GLU A 260 14.80 -7.13 -11.30
CA GLU A 260 15.12 -7.63 -9.96
C GLU A 260 16.41 -8.48 -9.88
N ILE A 261 17.10 -8.35 -8.75
CA ILE A 261 18.34 -9.06 -8.43
C ILE A 261 18.07 -9.95 -7.22
N MET A 262 17.98 -11.27 -7.44
CA MET A 262 17.82 -12.24 -6.36
C MET A 262 19.11 -12.33 -5.52
N ARG A 263 18.98 -12.29 -4.20
CA ARG A 263 20.09 -12.40 -3.23
C ARG A 263 19.98 -13.72 -2.47
N ASN A 264 20.59 -14.78 -3.01
CA ASN A 264 20.54 -16.13 -2.42
C ASN A 264 21.21 -16.22 -1.03
N ASP A 265 22.15 -15.32 -0.77
CA ASP A 265 22.85 -15.09 0.50
C ASP A 265 21.98 -14.39 1.56
N VAL A 266 20.98 -13.60 1.13
CA VAL A 266 20.08 -12.84 2.00
C VAL A 266 18.75 -13.60 2.15
N ALA A 267 18.76 -14.58 3.05
CA ALA A 267 17.58 -15.39 3.40
C ALA A 267 17.40 -15.49 4.92
N TYR A 268 16.26 -15.02 5.44
CA TYR A 268 15.95 -14.98 6.87
C TYR A 268 14.86 -15.99 7.25
N PRO A 269 14.97 -16.67 8.42
CA PRO A 269 13.93 -17.54 8.93
C PRO A 269 12.75 -16.71 9.48
N ILE A 270 11.53 -17.15 9.19
CA ILE A 270 10.29 -16.57 9.71
C ILE A 270 9.48 -17.70 10.35
N LYS A 271 9.14 -17.53 11.62
CA LYS A 271 8.41 -18.51 12.43
C LYS A 271 6.93 -18.11 12.58
N PHE A 272 6.04 -19.10 12.63
CA PHE A 272 4.64 -18.95 13.02
C PHE A 272 4.24 -20.02 14.04
N TYR A 273 3.17 -19.77 14.79
CA TYR A 273 2.64 -20.65 15.84
C TYR A 273 3.69 -20.95 16.93
N GLY A 274 3.90 -22.21 17.29
CA GLY A 274 4.86 -22.61 18.31
C GLY A 274 4.41 -22.25 19.73
N LYS A 275 5.38 -22.13 20.65
CA LYS A 275 5.15 -21.72 22.04
C LYS A 275 6.37 -21.03 22.64
N VAL A 276 6.16 -20.22 23.67
CA VAL A 276 7.24 -19.66 24.47
C VAL A 276 7.60 -20.65 25.58
N LEU A 277 8.90 -20.88 25.80
CA LEU A 277 9.45 -21.45 27.03
C LEU A 277 10.30 -20.38 27.75
N THR A 278 10.43 -20.52 29.07
CA THR A 278 11.40 -19.76 29.88
C THR A 278 12.45 -20.75 30.38
N ASP A 279 13.73 -20.40 30.33
CA ASP A 279 14.82 -21.23 30.84
C ASP A 279 15.14 -20.95 32.33
N SER A 280 16.19 -21.60 32.86
CA SER A 280 16.66 -21.43 34.25
C SER A 280 17.07 -20.00 34.59
N ASP A 281 17.46 -19.22 33.59
CA ASP A 281 18.07 -17.91 33.74
C ASP A 281 17.01 -16.81 33.55
N GLY A 282 15.73 -17.20 33.43
CA GLY A 282 14.59 -16.32 33.20
C GLY A 282 14.45 -15.87 31.74
N LYS A 283 15.27 -16.38 30.82
CA LYS A 283 15.27 -15.97 29.41
C LYS A 283 14.20 -16.73 28.62
N LYS A 284 13.50 -15.99 27.75
CA LYS A 284 12.41 -16.52 26.92
C LYS A 284 12.89 -16.99 25.56
N HIS A 285 12.37 -18.13 25.12
CA HIS A 285 12.68 -18.79 23.84
C HIS A 285 11.39 -19.18 23.13
N TRP A 286 11.20 -18.71 21.89
CA TRP A 286 10.06 -19.07 21.05
C TRP A 286 10.40 -20.26 20.15
N ILE A 287 9.77 -21.41 20.39
CA ILE A 287 10.16 -22.70 19.80
C ILE A 287 9.00 -23.45 19.14
N GLY A 288 9.35 -24.39 18.26
CA GLY A 288 8.38 -25.19 17.48
C GLY A 288 7.61 -24.35 16.47
N GLY A 289 6.42 -24.81 16.11
CA GLY A 289 5.56 -24.13 15.13
C GLY A 289 5.92 -24.46 13.68
N GLU A 290 5.67 -23.50 12.79
CA GLU A 290 5.96 -23.55 11.36
C GLU A 290 7.15 -22.62 11.08
N ASP A 291 8.13 -23.08 10.28
CA ASP A 291 9.29 -22.29 9.87
C ASP A 291 9.36 -22.18 8.34
N ILE A 292 9.46 -20.95 7.84
CA ILE A 292 9.66 -20.64 6.42
C ILE A 292 10.91 -19.77 6.22
N LYS A 293 11.32 -19.55 4.98
CA LYS A 293 12.39 -18.61 4.62
C LYS A 293 11.85 -17.46 3.78
N ALA A 294 12.21 -16.24 4.14
CA ALA A 294 12.05 -15.04 3.31
C ALA A 294 13.37 -14.74 2.59
N VAL A 295 13.36 -14.78 1.26
CA VAL A 295 14.54 -14.51 0.40
C VAL A 295 14.41 -13.15 -0.25
N ALA A 296 15.48 -12.35 -0.26
CA ALA A 296 15.47 -11.00 -0.81
C ALA A 296 15.61 -10.98 -2.35
N TYR A 297 14.84 -10.08 -2.96
CA TYR A 297 14.96 -9.64 -4.35
C TYR A 297 15.09 -8.11 -4.33
N ASP A 298 16.24 -7.58 -4.75
CA ASP A 298 16.46 -6.13 -4.84
C ASP A 298 15.97 -5.61 -6.20
N VAL A 299 15.15 -4.56 -6.20
CA VAL A 299 14.82 -3.76 -7.38
C VAL A 299 15.55 -2.41 -7.22
N PRO A 300 16.57 -2.12 -8.05
CA PRO A 300 17.29 -0.84 -8.00
C PRO A 300 16.37 0.34 -8.37
N ILE A 301 16.46 1.43 -7.60
CA ILE A 301 15.73 2.67 -7.85
C ILE A 301 16.76 3.79 -8.12
N PRO A 302 16.98 4.19 -9.40
CA PRO A 302 17.92 5.27 -9.74
C PRO A 302 17.34 6.64 -9.40
N GLY A 303 18.16 7.54 -8.86
CA GLY A 303 17.84 8.95 -8.73
C GLY A 303 18.01 9.71 -10.05
N TYR A 304 17.27 10.79 -10.23
CA TYR A 304 17.37 11.66 -11.41
C TYR A 304 18.67 12.46 -11.39
N GLU A 305 19.44 12.43 -12.49
CA GLU A 305 20.72 13.16 -12.66
C GLU A 305 21.77 12.89 -11.56
N THR A 306 21.71 11.72 -10.91
CA THR A 306 22.67 11.31 -9.88
C THR A 306 23.13 9.85 -10.05
N LYS A 307 24.32 9.53 -9.53
CA LYS A 307 24.83 8.16 -9.39
C LYS A 307 24.08 7.37 -8.30
N THR A 308 23.33 8.03 -7.42
CA THR A 308 22.63 7.37 -6.30
C THR A 308 21.54 6.44 -6.83
N THR A 309 21.70 5.14 -6.54
CA THR A 309 20.70 4.10 -6.85
C THR A 309 20.42 3.30 -5.58
N ILE A 310 19.26 3.53 -4.96
CA ILE A 310 18.83 2.85 -3.73
C ILE A 310 18.14 1.51 -4.05
N SER A 311 17.68 0.79 -3.01
CA SER A 311 16.96 -0.48 -3.19
C SER A 311 15.49 -0.39 -2.74
N LEU A 312 14.60 -0.97 -3.53
CA LEU A 312 13.38 -1.61 -3.02
C LEU A 312 13.69 -3.10 -2.83
N ARG A 313 13.74 -3.56 -1.58
CA ARG A 313 13.98 -4.96 -1.24
C ARG A 313 12.65 -5.69 -1.01
N LEU A 314 12.38 -6.68 -1.85
CA LEU A 314 11.15 -7.46 -1.85
C LEU A 314 11.38 -8.87 -1.30
N TRP A 315 10.52 -9.31 -0.39
CA TRP A 315 10.60 -10.64 0.19
C TRP A 315 9.78 -11.67 -0.59
N SER A 316 10.40 -12.79 -0.98
CA SER A 316 9.73 -13.98 -1.51
C SER A 316 9.79 -15.09 -0.45
N THR A 317 8.63 -15.62 -0.07
CA THR A 317 8.50 -16.71 0.90
C THR A 317 8.62 -18.08 0.24
N LYS A 318 9.42 -18.97 0.84
CA LYS A 318 9.60 -20.37 0.39
C LYS A 318 9.81 -21.29 1.60
N ALA A 319 9.33 -22.52 1.52
CA ALA A 319 9.69 -23.56 2.47
C ALA A 319 11.10 -24.10 2.17
N PRO A 320 11.84 -24.64 3.16
CA PRO A 320 12.98 -25.50 2.90
C PRO A 320 12.58 -26.72 2.03
N SER A 321 13.44 -27.15 1.11
CA SER A 321 13.16 -28.33 0.27
C SER A 321 13.02 -29.63 1.06
N GLY A 322 13.56 -29.70 2.28
CA GLY A 322 13.39 -30.82 3.21
C GLY A 322 11.96 -30.98 3.76
N GLU A 323 11.11 -29.95 3.64
CA GLU A 323 9.69 -30.03 4.02
C GLU A 323 8.81 -30.74 2.96
N PHE A 324 9.39 -31.10 1.80
CA PHE A 324 8.65 -31.83 0.77
C PHE A 324 8.52 -33.31 1.15
N GLY A 325 7.30 -33.75 1.41
CA GLY A 325 7.01 -35.09 1.94
C GLY A 325 7.17 -36.21 0.91
N LEU A 326 8.40 -36.58 0.53
CA LEU A 326 8.68 -37.62 -0.49
C LEU A 326 7.96 -38.96 -0.23
N SER A 327 7.88 -39.41 1.04
CA SER A 327 7.13 -40.62 1.41
C SER A 327 5.62 -40.47 1.20
N VAL A 328 5.08 -39.28 1.47
CA VAL A 328 3.67 -38.92 1.26
C VAL A 328 3.37 -38.81 -0.24
N PHE A 329 4.28 -38.22 -1.02
CA PHE A 329 4.18 -38.10 -2.47
C PHE A 329 4.14 -39.49 -3.13
N ASN A 330 5.09 -40.36 -2.77
CA ASN A 330 5.15 -41.74 -3.26
C ASN A 330 3.95 -42.61 -2.82
N SER A 331 3.16 -42.17 -1.83
CA SER A 331 1.88 -42.79 -1.45
C SER A 331 0.67 -42.27 -2.26
N GLY A 332 0.90 -41.45 -3.28
CA GLY A 332 -0.14 -40.84 -4.13
C GLY A 332 -0.79 -39.59 -3.53
N LYS A 333 -0.31 -39.09 -2.38
CA LYS A 333 -0.90 -37.94 -1.65
C LYS A 333 -0.21 -36.62 -2.01
N HIS A 334 -0.13 -36.35 -3.31
CA HIS A 334 0.58 -35.22 -3.92
C HIS A 334 0.36 -33.88 -3.21
N THR A 335 -0.89 -33.49 -2.96
CA THR A 335 -1.24 -32.21 -2.30
C THR A 335 -0.68 -32.11 -0.88
N GLN A 336 -0.75 -33.19 -0.10
CA GLN A 336 -0.25 -33.24 1.28
C GLN A 336 1.29 -33.19 1.31
N ALA A 337 1.96 -33.80 0.32
CA ALA A 337 3.42 -33.75 0.20
C ALA A 337 3.97 -32.35 -0.13
N ALA A 338 3.16 -31.50 -0.79
CA ALA A 338 3.50 -30.13 -1.15
C ALA A 338 2.91 -29.07 -0.21
N GLU A 339 2.19 -29.46 0.85
CA GLU A 339 1.41 -28.56 1.70
C GLU A 339 2.27 -27.47 2.37
N ALA A 340 3.46 -27.83 2.88
CA ALA A 340 4.39 -26.88 3.48
C ALA A 340 4.91 -25.84 2.48
N LEU A 341 5.21 -26.25 1.24
CA LEU A 341 5.66 -25.38 0.16
C LEU A 341 4.55 -24.37 -0.20
N TYR A 342 3.33 -24.87 -0.43
CA TYR A 342 2.17 -24.02 -0.72
C TYR A 342 1.85 -23.05 0.42
N ASN A 343 1.93 -23.49 1.69
CA ASN A 343 1.69 -22.65 2.86
C ASN A 343 2.71 -21.52 3.02
N ALA A 344 3.96 -21.73 2.58
CA ALA A 344 4.96 -20.67 2.50
C ALA A 344 4.72 -19.73 1.30
N GLU A 345 4.55 -20.28 0.09
CA GLU A 345 4.42 -19.50 -1.15
C GLU A 345 3.16 -18.62 -1.17
N LYS A 346 2.04 -19.11 -0.61
CA LYS A 346 0.76 -18.38 -0.62
C LYS A 346 0.80 -17.02 0.09
N ILE A 347 1.76 -16.80 0.99
CA ILE A 347 2.00 -15.49 1.62
C ILE A 347 2.35 -14.43 0.57
N CYS A 348 3.10 -14.77 -0.46
CA CYS A 348 3.43 -13.86 -1.57
C CYS A 348 2.58 -14.08 -2.82
N HIS A 349 1.40 -14.73 -2.74
CA HIS A 349 0.51 -14.87 -3.90
C HIS A 349 -0.26 -13.58 -4.21
N VAL A 350 -1.10 -13.11 -3.29
CA VAL A 350 -2.07 -12.02 -3.52
C VAL A 350 -1.92 -10.91 -2.48
N LEU A 351 -2.01 -9.66 -2.93
CA LEU A 351 -2.08 -8.46 -2.10
C LEU A 351 -3.48 -8.32 -1.50
N TYR A 352 -3.57 -8.18 -0.18
CA TYR A 352 -4.83 -8.11 0.58
C TYR A 352 -5.79 -9.29 0.28
N PRO A 353 -5.39 -10.53 0.63
CA PRO A 353 -6.27 -11.69 0.51
C PRO A 353 -7.53 -11.51 1.37
N GLY A 354 -8.68 -11.96 0.87
CA GLY A 354 -9.98 -11.79 1.52
C GLY A 354 -10.02 -12.39 2.93
N ASP A 355 -10.29 -11.55 3.91
CA ASP A 355 -10.14 -11.80 5.35
C ASP A 355 -11.48 -11.89 6.10
N GLU A 356 -12.57 -12.17 5.39
CA GLU A 356 -13.85 -12.55 5.99
C GLU A 356 -13.68 -13.85 6.82
N SER A 357 -12.92 -14.81 6.29
CA SER A 357 -12.61 -16.10 6.93
C SER A 357 -11.43 -16.06 7.92
N LEU A 358 -11.36 -17.03 8.84
CA LEU A 358 -10.24 -17.17 9.78
C LEU A 358 -8.90 -17.48 9.07
N GLU A 359 -8.91 -18.26 7.99
CA GLU A 359 -7.70 -18.55 7.20
C GLU A 359 -7.22 -17.28 6.47
N GLY A 360 -8.13 -16.48 5.90
CA GLY A 360 -7.80 -15.20 5.30
C GLY A 360 -7.18 -14.20 6.29
N LYS A 361 -7.78 -14.08 7.48
CA LYS A 361 -7.22 -13.32 8.62
C LYS A 361 -5.82 -13.82 9.00
N THR A 362 -5.65 -15.14 9.12
CA THR A 362 -4.37 -15.78 9.44
C THR A 362 -3.32 -15.46 8.37
N LEU A 363 -3.66 -15.58 7.09
CA LEU A 363 -2.76 -15.29 5.96
C LEU A 363 -2.35 -13.82 5.91
N ARG A 364 -3.29 -12.89 6.11
CA ARG A 364 -3.02 -11.45 6.15
C ARG A 364 -2.10 -11.08 7.32
N LEU A 365 -2.29 -11.68 8.50
CA LEU A 365 -1.37 -11.49 9.63
C LEU A 365 0.00 -12.14 9.40
N LYS A 366 0.07 -13.31 8.73
CA LYS A 366 1.33 -13.91 8.27
C LYS A 366 2.09 -13.01 7.30
N GLN A 367 1.42 -12.35 6.36
CA GLN A 367 2.03 -11.39 5.44
C GLN A 367 2.68 -10.22 6.18
N GLN A 368 1.93 -9.57 7.08
CA GLN A 368 2.44 -8.47 7.91
C GLN A 368 3.66 -8.89 8.72
N TYR A 369 3.58 -10.03 9.43
CA TYR A 369 4.70 -10.51 10.24
C TYR A 369 5.94 -10.85 9.41
N THR A 370 5.75 -11.48 8.24
CA THR A 370 6.83 -11.77 7.29
C THR A 370 7.57 -10.50 6.88
N LEU A 371 6.82 -9.46 6.49
CA LEU A 371 7.41 -8.16 6.12
C LEU A 371 8.20 -7.56 7.29
N CYS A 372 7.64 -7.57 8.50
CA CYS A 372 8.29 -6.99 9.68
C CYS A 372 9.58 -7.74 10.05
N SER A 373 9.49 -9.07 10.25
CA SER A 373 10.60 -9.87 10.76
C SER A 373 11.74 -10.02 9.76
N ALA A 374 11.45 -10.25 8.47
CA ALA A 374 12.51 -10.34 7.46
C ALA A 374 13.27 -9.02 7.30
N SER A 375 12.55 -7.89 7.28
CA SER A 375 13.15 -6.56 7.13
C SER A 375 13.96 -6.17 8.36
N LEU A 376 13.44 -6.38 9.57
CA LEU A 376 14.19 -6.08 10.81
C LEU A 376 15.44 -6.96 10.96
N GLN A 377 15.38 -8.23 10.57
CA GLN A 377 16.57 -9.10 10.57
C GLN A 377 17.65 -8.60 9.58
N ASP A 378 17.28 -8.13 8.38
CA ASP A 378 18.22 -7.55 7.40
C ASP A 378 18.81 -6.20 7.86
N ILE A 379 17.98 -5.34 8.45
CA ILE A 379 18.40 -4.06 9.04
C ILE A 379 19.39 -4.28 10.19
N ILE A 380 19.10 -5.23 11.09
CA ILE A 380 19.96 -5.57 12.22
C ILE A 380 21.29 -6.18 11.75
N ALA A 381 21.25 -7.15 10.82
CA ALA A 381 22.46 -7.77 10.27
C ALA A 381 23.38 -6.73 9.58
N ARG A 382 22.79 -5.72 8.92
CA ARG A 382 23.51 -4.60 8.31
C ARG A 382 24.12 -3.66 9.35
N PHE A 383 23.37 -3.30 10.39
CA PHE A 383 23.89 -2.50 11.51
C PHE A 383 25.06 -3.19 12.20
N GLU A 384 24.95 -4.49 12.50
CA GLU A 384 26.01 -5.28 13.13
C GLU A 384 27.26 -5.34 12.23
N ARG A 385 27.09 -5.60 10.92
CA ARG A 385 28.20 -5.60 9.95
C ARG A 385 28.92 -4.25 9.88
N ARG A 386 28.18 -3.14 9.80
CA ARG A 386 28.75 -1.77 9.75
C ARG A 386 29.38 -1.32 11.07
N SER A 387 28.96 -1.90 12.20
CA SER A 387 29.51 -1.62 13.53
C SER A 387 30.77 -2.44 13.87
N GLY A 388 31.06 -3.48 13.10
CA GLY A 388 32.25 -4.31 13.27
C GLY A 388 32.27 -5.07 14.61
N THR A 389 33.43 -5.11 15.28
CA THR A 389 33.68 -6.01 16.42
C THR A 389 33.19 -5.49 17.78
N LYS A 390 32.67 -4.26 17.87
CA LYS A 390 32.17 -3.64 19.11
C LYS A 390 30.83 -2.95 18.90
N ILE A 391 29.78 -3.76 18.76
CA ILE A 391 28.40 -3.28 18.60
C ILE A 391 27.93 -2.59 19.90
N ARG A 392 27.45 -1.35 19.81
CA ARG A 392 26.77 -0.61 20.89
C ARG A 392 25.32 -0.36 20.49
N TRP A 393 24.38 -1.03 21.13
CA TRP A 393 22.97 -1.02 20.72
C TRP A 393 22.28 0.34 20.93
N GLU A 394 22.83 1.19 21.80
CA GLU A 394 22.37 2.56 22.03
C GLU A 394 22.50 3.43 20.77
N GLU A 395 23.44 3.09 19.86
CA GLU A 395 23.62 3.73 18.56
C GLU A 395 22.61 3.27 17.50
N PHE A 396 21.85 2.18 17.73
CA PHE A 396 20.91 1.64 16.73
C PHE A 396 19.93 2.69 16.18
N PRO A 397 19.21 3.49 16.98
CA PRO A 397 18.35 4.56 16.47
C PRO A 397 19.12 5.78 15.93
N GLU A 398 20.44 5.87 16.15
CA GLU A 398 21.31 6.87 15.50
C GLU A 398 21.82 6.37 14.13
N LYS A 399 21.64 5.08 13.82
CA LYS A 399 22.00 4.44 12.55
C LYS A 399 20.81 3.94 11.74
N VAL A 400 19.63 3.81 12.36
CA VAL A 400 18.43 3.20 11.79
C VAL A 400 17.22 4.09 12.07
N ALA A 401 16.38 4.32 11.06
CA ALA A 401 15.00 4.80 11.23
C ALA A 401 14.05 3.87 10.46
N VAL A 402 12.91 3.51 11.05
CA VAL A 402 11.91 2.60 10.47
C VAL A 402 10.57 3.32 10.36
N GLN A 403 10.11 3.59 9.14
CA GLN A 403 8.80 4.20 8.88
C GLN A 403 7.75 3.12 8.64
N MET A 404 6.70 3.13 9.46
CA MET A 404 5.51 2.30 9.31
C MET A 404 4.49 3.01 8.41
N ASN A 405 4.28 2.49 7.20
CA ASN A 405 3.30 2.99 6.25
C ASN A 405 1.91 2.40 6.54
N ASP A 406 1.07 3.19 7.22
CA ASP A 406 -0.17 2.74 7.86
C ASP A 406 0.05 1.66 8.94
N THR A 407 -1.01 1.01 9.44
CA THR A 407 -0.91 0.02 10.54
C THR A 407 -0.36 -1.34 10.10
N HIS A 408 -0.22 -1.64 8.81
CA HIS A 408 0.19 -2.98 8.37
C HIS A 408 1.53 -3.47 8.94
N PRO A 409 2.61 -2.65 9.02
CA PRO A 409 3.87 -3.07 9.63
C PRO A 409 3.96 -2.84 11.16
N THR A 410 2.84 -2.66 11.89
CA THR A 410 2.83 -2.45 13.36
C THR A 410 3.66 -3.48 14.13
N LEU A 411 3.69 -4.74 13.65
CA LEU A 411 4.44 -5.84 14.25
C LEU A 411 5.96 -5.60 14.29
N CYS A 412 6.49 -4.58 13.62
CA CYS A 412 7.87 -4.13 13.81
C CYS A 412 8.18 -3.76 15.27
N ILE A 413 7.22 -3.19 16.01
CA ILE A 413 7.41 -2.78 17.41
C ILE A 413 7.70 -4.01 18.30
N PRO A 414 6.79 -5.01 18.41
CA PRO A 414 7.06 -6.20 19.22
C PRO A 414 8.15 -7.11 18.64
N GLU A 415 8.39 -7.11 17.33
CA GLU A 415 9.46 -7.92 16.73
C GLU A 415 10.86 -7.33 16.98
N LEU A 416 11.04 -6.02 16.92
CA LEU A 416 12.30 -5.37 17.30
C LEU A 416 12.60 -5.62 18.79
N MET A 417 11.59 -5.48 19.65
CA MET A 417 11.67 -5.86 21.07
C MET A 417 12.08 -7.32 21.26
N ARG A 418 11.44 -8.25 20.52
CA ARG A 418 11.76 -9.69 20.57
C ARG A 418 13.19 -9.97 20.15
N ILE A 419 13.69 -9.37 19.07
CA ILE A 419 15.07 -9.59 18.62
C ILE A 419 16.07 -9.03 19.65
N LEU A 420 15.85 -7.80 20.13
CA LEU A 420 16.76 -7.17 21.10
C LEU A 420 16.81 -7.92 22.43
N ILE A 421 15.68 -8.39 22.95
CA ILE A 421 15.63 -9.13 24.22
C ILE A 421 16.04 -10.61 24.01
N ASP A 422 15.29 -11.37 23.22
CA ASP A 422 15.43 -12.82 23.15
C ASP A 422 16.69 -13.24 22.38
N VAL A 423 17.10 -12.49 21.35
CA VAL A 423 18.28 -12.84 20.54
C VAL A 423 19.53 -12.10 21.02
N LYS A 424 19.45 -10.79 21.28
CA LYS A 424 20.61 -9.95 21.61
C LYS A 424 20.86 -9.78 23.13
N GLY A 425 19.90 -10.14 23.99
CA GLY A 425 20.07 -10.16 25.44
C GLY A 425 19.92 -8.81 26.16
N LEU A 426 19.32 -7.80 25.51
CA LEU A 426 19.08 -6.51 26.15
C LEU A 426 17.97 -6.59 27.20
N ARG A 427 18.02 -5.72 28.22
CA ARG A 427 16.93 -5.57 29.19
C ARG A 427 15.76 -4.82 28.56
N TRP A 428 14.54 -5.05 29.04
CA TRP A 428 13.30 -4.44 28.54
C TRP A 428 13.43 -2.93 28.28
N LYS A 429 13.89 -2.17 29.29
CA LYS A 429 14.03 -0.71 29.28
C LYS A 429 15.03 -0.20 28.21
N GLU A 430 16.04 -1.00 27.88
CA GLU A 430 17.04 -0.68 26.85
C GLU A 430 16.47 -0.95 25.46
N ALA A 431 15.90 -2.13 25.26
CA ALA A 431 15.24 -2.53 24.02
C ALA A 431 14.07 -1.59 23.66
N TRP A 432 13.31 -1.13 24.66
CA TRP A 432 12.17 -0.24 24.47
C TRP A 432 12.60 1.19 24.10
N ASN A 433 13.60 1.75 24.79
CA ASN A 433 14.21 3.03 24.43
C ASN A 433 14.88 3.02 23.04
N ILE A 434 15.38 1.87 22.59
CA ILE A 434 15.86 1.69 21.20
C ILE A 434 14.67 1.64 20.23
N THR A 435 13.66 0.82 20.52
CA THR A 435 12.49 0.61 19.66
C THR A 435 11.74 1.91 19.43
N GLN A 436 11.40 2.65 20.50
CA GLN A 436 10.69 3.92 20.39
C GLN A 436 11.46 4.95 19.56
N ARG A 437 12.78 5.09 19.76
CA ARG A 437 13.62 6.04 19.00
C ARG A 437 13.94 5.60 17.57
N THR A 438 13.66 4.34 17.21
CA THR A 438 13.86 3.82 15.84
C THR A 438 12.60 3.96 14.98
N VAL A 439 11.41 3.77 15.58
CA VAL A 439 10.15 3.59 14.84
C VAL A 439 9.33 4.89 14.77
N ALA A 440 8.73 5.15 13.61
CA ALA A 440 7.74 6.22 13.40
C ALA A 440 6.56 5.73 12.56
N TYR A 441 5.40 6.38 12.70
CA TYR A 441 4.11 5.97 12.12
C TYR A 441 3.48 7.04 11.24
N THR A 442 3.09 6.68 10.02
CA THR A 442 2.24 7.52 9.15
C THR A 442 0.83 6.95 9.08
N ASN A 443 -0.17 7.76 9.45
CA ASN A 443 -1.59 7.43 9.33
C ASN A 443 -2.16 7.98 8.01
N HIS A 444 -3.00 7.17 7.34
CA HIS A 444 -3.69 7.52 6.08
C HIS A 444 -5.23 7.42 6.18
N THR A 445 -5.77 7.37 7.41
CA THR A 445 -7.12 6.87 7.69
C THR A 445 -7.85 7.78 8.67
N VAL A 446 -8.83 8.52 8.14
CA VAL A 446 -9.70 9.44 8.93
C VAL A 446 -10.62 8.67 9.88
N LEU A 447 -11.21 7.57 9.44
CA LEU A 447 -12.26 6.84 10.15
C LEU A 447 -11.68 5.93 11.27
N PRO A 448 -11.99 6.16 12.56
CA PRO A 448 -11.49 5.32 13.65
C PRO A 448 -11.92 3.84 13.53
N GLU A 449 -13.06 3.56 12.91
CA GLU A 449 -13.57 2.21 12.64
C GLU A 449 -12.81 1.46 11.53
N ALA A 450 -12.02 2.16 10.71
CA ALA A 450 -11.17 1.58 9.67
C ALA A 450 -9.73 1.29 10.15
N LEU A 451 -9.39 1.64 11.39
CA LEU A 451 -8.10 1.31 12.00
C LEU A 451 -8.03 -0.17 12.35
N GLU A 452 -6.92 -0.83 11.99
CA GLU A 452 -6.83 -2.29 12.06
C GLU A 452 -6.92 -2.85 13.49
N LYS A 453 -7.83 -3.80 13.68
CA LYS A 453 -8.01 -4.58 14.92
C LYS A 453 -7.88 -6.08 14.63
N TRP A 454 -7.13 -6.81 15.45
CA TRP A 454 -6.99 -8.26 15.37
C TRP A 454 -7.65 -8.96 16.55
N SER A 455 -8.15 -10.19 16.34
CA SER A 455 -8.50 -11.09 17.46
C SER A 455 -7.25 -11.41 18.26
N LEU A 456 -7.32 -11.21 19.59
CA LEU A 456 -6.24 -11.55 20.50
C LEU A 456 -5.93 -13.05 20.46
N GLU A 457 -6.95 -13.90 20.37
CA GLU A 457 -6.81 -15.37 20.30
C GLU A 457 -6.06 -15.80 19.03
N LEU A 458 -6.37 -15.19 17.89
CA LEU A 458 -5.65 -15.43 16.63
C LEU A 458 -4.18 -15.00 16.74
N MET A 459 -3.93 -13.81 17.28
CA MET A 459 -2.57 -13.30 17.43
C MET A 459 -1.77 -14.11 18.45
N GLN A 460 -2.38 -14.54 19.55
CA GLN A 460 -1.73 -15.36 20.58
C GLN A 460 -1.45 -16.78 20.08
N LYS A 461 -2.33 -17.34 19.23
CA LYS A 461 -2.07 -18.62 18.54
C LYS A 461 -0.95 -18.52 17.52
N LEU A 462 -0.91 -17.45 16.71
CA LEU A 462 0.04 -17.32 15.58
C LEU A 462 1.41 -16.75 15.99
N LEU A 463 1.43 -15.82 16.95
CA LEU A 463 2.58 -15.01 17.36
C LEU A 463 2.62 -14.89 18.91
N PRO A 464 2.69 -16.02 19.66
CA PRO A 464 2.53 -16.02 21.11
C PRO A 464 3.53 -15.10 21.83
N ARG A 465 4.79 -15.06 21.37
CA ARG A 465 5.83 -14.22 21.98
C ARG A 465 5.56 -12.71 21.79
N HIS A 466 4.95 -12.33 20.67
CA HIS A 466 4.60 -10.93 20.39
C HIS A 466 3.41 -10.48 21.24
N VAL A 467 2.46 -11.37 21.55
CA VAL A 467 1.36 -11.05 22.48
C VAL A 467 1.89 -10.79 23.89
N GLU A 468 2.80 -11.60 24.42
CA GLU A 468 3.43 -11.32 25.72
C GLU A 468 4.11 -9.92 25.76
N ILE A 469 4.75 -9.53 24.67
CA ILE A 469 5.42 -8.22 24.54
C ILE A 469 4.37 -7.10 24.46
N ILE A 470 3.25 -7.31 23.75
CA ILE A 470 2.15 -6.34 23.67
C ILE A 470 1.44 -6.18 25.02
N GLU A 471 1.27 -7.26 25.80
CA GLU A 471 0.71 -7.24 27.16
C GLU A 471 1.58 -6.38 28.11
N MET A 472 2.90 -6.54 28.04
CA MET A 472 3.86 -5.72 28.78
C MET A 472 3.82 -4.24 28.35
N ILE A 473 3.68 -3.95 27.05
CA ILE A 473 3.54 -2.57 26.54
C ILE A 473 2.22 -1.94 27.02
N ASP A 474 1.08 -2.66 26.96
CA ASP A 474 -0.21 -2.16 27.47
C ASP A 474 -0.14 -1.87 28.97
N GLU A 475 0.60 -2.66 29.76
CA GLU A 475 0.84 -2.35 31.18
C GLU A 475 1.66 -1.06 31.38
N GLU A 476 2.78 -0.90 30.67
CA GLU A 476 3.62 0.30 30.80
C GLU A 476 2.88 1.59 30.39
N VAL A 477 2.01 1.53 29.38
CA VAL A 477 1.14 2.64 28.96
C VAL A 477 0.13 3.01 30.05
N ARG A 478 -0.49 2.01 30.69
CA ARG A 478 -1.47 2.24 31.77
C ARG A 478 -0.83 2.91 32.99
N TRP A 479 0.37 2.48 33.38
CA TRP A 479 1.13 3.15 34.46
C TRP A 479 1.46 4.60 34.09
N ASN A 480 2.02 4.86 32.91
CA ASN A 480 2.36 6.22 32.46
C ASN A 480 1.12 7.14 32.39
N THR A 481 -0.03 6.62 31.94
CA THR A 481 -1.31 7.34 31.91
C THR A 481 -1.76 7.75 33.31
N TYR A 482 -1.83 6.78 34.23
CA TYR A 482 -2.31 6.98 35.59
C TYR A 482 -1.45 8.00 36.36
N ILE A 483 -0.12 7.91 36.24
CA ILE A 483 0.81 8.81 36.92
C ILE A 483 0.70 10.24 36.39
N ARG A 484 0.58 10.42 35.06
CA ARG A 484 0.46 11.77 34.47
C ARG A 484 -0.85 12.45 34.87
N GLN A 485 -1.98 11.73 34.89
CA GLN A 485 -3.26 12.28 35.36
C GLN A 485 -3.18 12.73 36.84
N LYS A 486 -2.45 11.98 37.69
CA LYS A 486 -2.19 12.38 39.08
C LYS A 486 -1.33 13.65 39.18
N LEU A 487 -0.20 13.71 38.48
CA LEU A 487 0.69 14.88 38.51
C LEU A 487 0.00 16.16 38.03
N GLN A 488 -0.81 16.06 36.97
CA GLN A 488 -1.58 17.19 36.43
C GLN A 488 -2.65 17.70 37.39
N PHE A 489 -3.27 16.83 38.19
CA PHE A 489 -4.26 17.20 39.21
C PHE A 489 -3.65 18.00 40.39
N PHE A 490 -2.39 17.72 40.76
CA PHE A 490 -1.71 18.40 41.86
C PHE A 490 -0.94 19.68 41.45
N GLY A 491 -1.02 20.09 40.19
CA GLY A 491 -0.40 21.35 39.70
C GLY A 491 1.13 21.37 39.75
N ILE A 492 1.79 20.21 39.89
CA ILE A 492 3.25 20.12 40.07
C ILE A 492 3.95 20.37 38.71
N PRO A 493 4.86 21.36 38.61
CA PRO A 493 5.58 21.64 37.35
C PRO A 493 6.46 20.47 36.88
N ILE A 494 6.62 20.35 35.56
CA ILE A 494 7.35 19.25 34.91
C ILE A 494 8.87 19.43 35.10
N LEU A 495 9.40 18.92 36.21
CA LEU A 495 10.82 19.05 36.57
C LEU A 495 11.49 17.76 37.06
N ILE A 496 11.04 16.60 36.54
CA ILE A 496 11.69 15.30 36.76
C ILE A 496 12.05 14.68 35.41
N ARG A 497 13.34 14.69 35.04
CA ARG A 497 13.85 14.06 33.79
C ARG A 497 15.00 13.06 33.99
N PHE A 498 15.36 12.75 35.23
CA PHE A 498 16.35 11.72 35.57
C PHE A 498 15.89 10.89 36.79
N ALA A 499 16.47 9.69 36.96
CA ALA A 499 16.16 8.70 38.01
C ALA A 499 14.73 8.10 37.98
N PHE A 500 14.38 7.40 36.90
CA PHE A 500 13.11 6.67 36.75
C PHE A 500 12.81 5.65 37.87
N ASP A 501 13.84 5.08 38.50
CA ASP A 501 13.66 4.03 39.50
C ASP A 501 13.33 4.63 40.88
N LEU A 502 13.91 5.80 41.21
CA LEU A 502 13.49 6.62 42.35
C LEU A 502 12.09 7.21 42.11
N TYR A 503 11.78 7.61 40.87
CA TYR A 503 10.44 8.06 40.46
C TYR A 503 9.39 6.95 40.63
N LEU A 504 9.67 5.70 40.23
CA LEU A 504 8.76 4.57 40.44
C LEU A 504 8.49 4.28 41.93
N GLN A 505 9.51 4.46 42.78
CA GLN A 505 9.39 4.25 44.23
C GLN A 505 8.58 5.39 44.88
N LEU A 506 8.89 6.64 44.54
CA LEU A 506 8.14 7.84 44.96
C LEU A 506 6.68 7.80 44.48
N VAL A 507 6.45 7.38 43.22
CA VAL A 507 5.13 7.16 42.65
C VAL A 507 4.36 6.11 43.43
N ARG A 508 4.96 4.98 43.80
CA ARG A 508 4.26 3.94 44.59
C ARG A 508 3.80 4.49 45.94
N THR A 509 4.62 5.30 46.62
CA THR A 509 4.24 5.98 47.88
C THR A 509 3.09 6.98 47.65
N ILE A 510 3.22 7.89 46.67
CA ILE A 510 2.18 8.86 46.32
C ILE A 510 0.87 8.17 45.89
N VAL A 511 0.95 7.00 45.25
CA VAL A 511 -0.21 6.20 44.82
C VAL A 511 -0.88 5.48 45.99
N SER A 512 -0.15 5.10 47.05
CA SER A 512 -0.75 4.60 48.30
C SER A 512 -1.37 5.70 49.16
N GLU A 513 -0.86 6.94 49.08
CA GLU A 513 -1.28 8.05 49.94
C GLU A 513 -2.40 8.92 49.31
N CYS A 514 -2.37 9.16 48.00
CA CYS A 514 -3.33 10.02 47.32
C CYS A 514 -4.50 9.23 46.69
N GLY A 515 -5.71 9.37 47.24
CA GLY A 515 -6.93 8.70 46.79
C GLY A 515 -7.44 9.07 45.36
N THR A 516 -8.46 8.35 44.89
CA THR A 516 -8.99 8.42 43.52
C THR A 516 -10.04 9.52 43.33
N ALA A 517 -9.58 10.72 42.93
CA ALA A 517 -10.42 11.91 42.81
C ALA A 517 -11.46 11.86 41.66
N ASP A 518 -11.13 11.30 40.49
CA ASP A 518 -12.10 10.97 39.43
C ASP A 518 -11.73 9.64 38.76
N SER A 519 -12.44 8.58 39.18
CA SER A 519 -12.31 7.25 38.60
C SER A 519 -12.94 7.12 37.21
N ASN A 520 -13.94 7.93 36.88
CA ASN A 520 -14.71 7.81 35.64
C ASN A 520 -13.89 8.39 34.46
N LEU A 521 -13.22 9.53 34.67
CA LEU A 521 -12.32 10.11 33.67
C LEU A 521 -11.08 9.22 33.44
N LEU A 522 -10.53 8.62 34.50
CA LEU A 522 -9.46 7.64 34.39
C LEU A 522 -9.90 6.42 33.58
N GLU A 523 -11.03 5.80 33.92
CA GLU A 523 -11.59 4.65 33.20
C GLU A 523 -11.81 4.96 31.70
N LYS A 524 -12.39 6.13 31.40
CA LYS A 524 -12.60 6.61 30.02
C LYS A 524 -11.27 6.72 29.26
N LYS A 525 -10.26 7.40 29.83
CA LYS A 525 -8.94 7.58 29.19
C LYS A 525 -8.21 6.25 28.99
N LEU A 526 -8.24 5.36 29.98
CA LEU A 526 -7.68 4.01 29.85
C LEU A 526 -8.39 3.25 28.71
N LYS A 527 -9.72 3.27 28.64
CA LYS A 527 -10.49 2.59 27.57
C LYS A 527 -10.16 3.14 26.18
N GLN A 528 -9.96 4.45 26.02
CA GLN A 528 -9.62 5.05 24.73
C GLN A 528 -8.19 4.72 24.29
N MET A 529 -7.21 4.70 25.20
CA MET A 529 -5.79 4.48 24.88
C MET A 529 -5.32 3.02 24.92
N ARG A 530 -6.03 2.09 25.57
CA ARG A 530 -5.63 0.67 25.62
C ARG A 530 -5.40 0.06 24.24
N ILE A 531 -4.32 -0.71 24.13
CA ILE A 531 -3.98 -1.55 22.99
C ILE A 531 -4.80 -2.85 23.07
N LEU A 532 -5.00 -3.37 24.28
CA LEU A 532 -5.77 -4.59 24.54
C LEU A 532 -7.22 -4.24 24.95
N GLU A 533 -8.14 -4.40 24.01
CA GLU A 533 -9.56 -4.10 24.13
C GLU A 533 -10.33 -5.34 24.63
N ASN A 534 -11.26 -5.13 25.57
CA ASN A 534 -12.06 -6.16 26.25
C ASN A 534 -11.27 -7.25 27.02
N VAL A 535 -9.98 -7.01 27.28
CA VAL A 535 -9.17 -7.81 28.22
C VAL A 535 -9.35 -7.26 29.64
N GLU A 536 -9.28 -8.12 30.64
CA GLU A 536 -9.27 -7.72 32.05
C GLU A 536 -8.12 -6.75 32.38
N LEU A 537 -8.20 -6.10 33.54
CA LEU A 537 -7.14 -5.26 34.08
C LEU A 537 -6.29 -6.10 35.07
N PRO A 538 -4.95 -5.98 35.06
CA PRO A 538 -4.10 -6.58 36.08
C PRO A 538 -4.55 -6.16 37.49
N PRO A 539 -4.32 -6.98 38.53
CA PRO A 539 -4.76 -6.68 39.90
C PRO A 539 -4.39 -5.27 40.40
N ALA A 540 -3.18 -4.81 40.08
CA ALA A 540 -2.71 -3.47 40.43
C ALA A 540 -3.51 -2.30 39.82
N PHE A 541 -4.39 -2.56 38.85
CA PHE A 541 -5.31 -1.59 38.26
C PHE A 541 -6.79 -1.89 38.53
N SER A 542 -7.19 -3.16 38.77
CA SER A 542 -8.57 -3.45 39.22
C SER A 542 -8.87 -2.75 40.53
N ASP A 543 -7.93 -2.83 41.48
CA ASP A 543 -8.10 -2.35 42.84
C ASP A 543 -8.18 -0.82 42.91
N LEU A 544 -7.61 -0.12 41.91
CA LEU A 544 -7.70 1.33 41.73
C LEU A 544 -9.07 1.81 41.18
N LEU A 545 -9.85 0.93 40.55
CA LEU A 545 -11.18 1.24 40.01
C LEU A 545 -12.33 0.74 40.90
N VAL A 546 -12.04 -0.05 41.95
CA VAL A 546 -13.03 -0.43 42.95
C VAL A 546 -13.47 0.80 43.73
N LYS A 547 -14.72 1.24 43.48
CA LYS A 547 -15.37 2.29 44.28
C LYS A 547 -15.44 1.84 45.74
N ARG A 548 -14.65 2.47 46.61
CA ARG A 548 -14.80 2.33 48.07
C ARG A 548 -16.24 2.69 48.43
N LYS A 549 -17.01 1.71 48.94
CA LYS A 549 -18.29 2.00 49.60
C LYS A 549 -18.00 2.96 50.76
N ALA A 550 -18.78 4.04 50.85
CA ALA A 550 -18.66 4.95 51.99
C ALA A 550 -18.97 4.20 53.29
N SER A 551 -18.13 4.40 54.31
CA SER A 551 -18.46 3.98 55.67
C SER A 551 -19.68 4.75 56.16
N PRO A 552 -20.61 4.13 56.90
CA PRO A 552 -21.76 4.86 57.44
C PRO A 552 -21.28 5.88 58.47
N VAL A 553 -21.55 7.16 58.20
CA VAL A 553 -21.42 8.23 59.20
C VAL A 553 -22.59 8.09 60.15
N ALA A 554 -22.34 8.13 61.46
CA ALA A 554 -23.40 8.09 62.46
C ALA A 554 -24.24 9.37 62.39
N VAL A 555 -25.56 9.22 62.43
CA VAL A 555 -26.54 10.30 62.62
C VAL A 555 -27.39 9.93 63.82
N SER A 556 -27.78 10.94 64.59
CA SER A 556 -28.51 10.81 65.87
C SER A 556 -30.00 10.52 65.68
N THR A 557 -30.72 10.48 66.81
CA THR A 557 -32.13 10.13 66.98
C THR A 557 -33.10 11.20 66.47
N ASP A 558 -34.39 10.95 66.75
CA ASP A 558 -35.55 11.84 66.65
C ASP A 558 -36.20 11.76 65.24
N GLU A 559 -37.49 11.46 65.05
CA GLU A 559 -38.66 11.44 65.96
C GLU A 559 -39.65 10.26 65.70
N LEU A 560 -40.76 10.23 66.46
CA LEU A 560 -41.88 9.27 66.49
C LEU A 560 -42.91 9.49 65.33
N ASP A 561 -44.01 8.75 65.09
CA ASP A 561 -44.69 7.60 65.75
C ASP A 561 -45.62 6.84 64.75
N GLU A 562 -46.26 5.72 65.19
CA GLU A 562 -47.55 5.08 64.77
C GLU A 562 -47.94 4.93 63.25
N SER A 563 -48.75 3.97 62.74
CA SER A 563 -49.84 3.14 63.30
C SER A 563 -50.15 1.85 62.48
N GLU A 564 -50.64 0.80 63.16
CA GLU A 564 -51.73 -0.16 62.79
C GLU A 564 -51.85 -0.78 61.36
N ASP A 565 -51.44 -2.06 61.26
CA ASP A 565 -52.24 -3.30 61.06
C ASP A 565 -53.38 -3.51 59.99
N ASP A 566 -53.48 -4.80 59.64
CA ASP A 566 -54.67 -5.66 59.45
C ASP A 566 -55.21 -6.20 58.09
N GLU A 567 -55.72 -7.44 58.22
CA GLU A 567 -56.44 -8.44 57.39
C GLU A 567 -56.68 -8.20 55.88
N GLU A 568 -56.34 -9.14 54.97
CA GLU A 568 -56.92 -10.48 54.71
C GLU A 568 -58.38 -10.49 54.18
N LEU A 569 -58.62 -11.21 53.06
CA LEU A 569 -59.94 -11.80 52.76
C LEU A 569 -59.83 -12.91 51.68
N LYS A 570 -60.73 -13.90 51.74
CA LYS A 570 -60.73 -15.12 50.90
C LYS A 570 -61.95 -15.15 49.91
N PRO A 571 -62.56 -16.30 49.49
CA PRO A 571 -62.53 -16.64 48.06
C PRO A 571 -63.92 -17.09 47.48
N ALA A 572 -63.86 -17.95 46.44
CA ALA A 572 -64.95 -18.81 45.91
C ALA A 572 -65.99 -18.11 44.98
N ASP A 573 -66.71 -18.80 44.08
CA ASP A 573 -66.58 -20.17 43.54
C ASP A 573 -67.22 -20.25 42.12
N GLY A 574 -67.18 -21.42 41.47
CA GLY A 574 -68.04 -21.76 40.32
C GLY A 574 -67.33 -22.47 39.15
N LYS A 575 -67.86 -23.62 38.70
CA LYS A 575 -67.25 -24.46 37.64
C LYS A 575 -68.25 -25.06 36.65
N SER A 576 -67.92 -25.01 35.36
CA SER A 576 -68.26 -26.02 34.33
C SER A 576 -67.26 -25.85 33.17
N LYS A 577 -66.33 -26.77 32.89
CA LYS A 577 -66.46 -28.02 32.10
C LYS A 577 -67.00 -27.79 30.67
N SER A 578 -66.38 -28.29 29.58
CA SER A 578 -65.31 -29.30 29.47
C SER A 578 -64.50 -29.31 28.14
N VAL A 579 -63.19 -29.55 28.28
CA VAL A 579 -62.31 -30.37 27.40
C VAL A 579 -62.05 -29.93 25.93
N LYS A 580 -60.79 -29.50 25.67
CA LYS A 580 -59.83 -30.27 24.86
C LYS A 580 -58.36 -29.90 25.13
N GLU A 581 -57.50 -30.91 25.02
CA GLU A 581 -56.03 -30.92 24.77
C GLU A 581 -55.00 -30.25 25.74
N CYS A 582 -54.30 -31.14 26.46
CA CYS A 582 -52.84 -31.19 26.68
C CYS A 582 -52.06 -29.98 27.23
N ILE A 583 -51.71 -30.07 28.53
CA ILE A 583 -50.65 -29.28 29.18
C ILE A 583 -49.26 -29.81 28.81
N LYS A 584 -48.34 -28.92 28.38
CA LYS A 584 -46.91 -29.01 28.71
C LYS A 584 -46.42 -27.62 29.17
N GLY A 585 -45.58 -27.60 30.21
CA GLY A 585 -45.38 -26.41 31.04
C GLY A 585 -44.60 -25.25 30.38
N LYS A 586 -45.02 -24.02 30.69
CA LYS A 586 -44.25 -22.80 30.38
C LYS A 586 -42.98 -22.77 31.25
N LYS A 587 -41.83 -23.18 30.69
CA LYS A 587 -40.53 -22.75 31.23
C LYS A 587 -40.47 -21.22 31.18
N LYS A 588 -40.05 -20.56 32.27
CA LYS A 588 -39.57 -19.17 32.20
C LYS A 588 -38.43 -19.16 31.17
N LYS A 589 -38.50 -18.29 30.16
CA LYS A 589 -37.30 -17.95 29.37
C LYS A 589 -36.34 -17.24 30.31
N ILE A 590 -35.23 -17.89 30.64
CA ILE A 590 -34.05 -17.21 31.18
C ILE A 590 -33.58 -16.25 30.07
N PRO A 591 -33.24 -14.99 30.37
CA PRO A 591 -32.63 -14.12 29.38
C PRO A 591 -31.36 -14.77 28.81
N GLU A 592 -31.23 -14.77 27.48
CA GLU A 592 -29.98 -15.24 26.85
C GLU A 592 -28.84 -14.34 27.34
N PRO A 593 -27.72 -14.89 27.82
CA PRO A 593 -26.63 -14.10 28.37
C PRO A 593 -26.07 -13.20 27.26
N VAL A 594 -25.88 -11.92 27.56
CA VAL A 594 -25.25 -10.97 26.64
C VAL A 594 -23.86 -11.52 26.29
N PRO A 595 -23.53 -11.75 25.00
CA PRO A 595 -22.24 -12.30 24.63
C PRO A 595 -21.09 -11.40 25.11
N GLU A 596 -20.04 -11.99 25.68
CA GLU A 596 -18.84 -11.23 26.03
C GLU A 596 -18.25 -10.56 24.78
N PRO A 597 -17.88 -9.26 24.84
CA PRO A 597 -17.35 -8.57 23.68
C PRO A 597 -15.95 -9.12 23.34
N PRO A 598 -15.61 -9.29 22.05
CA PRO A 598 -14.41 -9.99 21.63
C PRO A 598 -13.13 -9.29 22.10
N LYS A 599 -12.14 -10.07 22.52
CA LYS A 599 -10.82 -9.59 22.94
C LYS A 599 -10.00 -9.20 21.71
N LEU A 600 -9.64 -7.92 21.58
CA LEU A 600 -9.01 -7.36 20.37
C LEU A 600 -7.69 -6.64 20.68
N VAL A 601 -6.79 -6.66 19.68
CA VAL A 601 -5.54 -5.87 19.66
C VAL A 601 -5.72 -4.69 18.70
N ARG A 602 -5.63 -3.46 19.22
CA ARG A 602 -5.78 -2.21 18.45
C ARG A 602 -4.43 -1.76 17.91
N MET A 603 -4.15 -2.03 16.63
CA MET A 603 -2.83 -1.84 16.05
C MET A 603 -2.41 -0.37 15.98
N ALA A 604 -3.34 0.53 15.66
CA ALA A 604 -3.08 1.97 15.65
C ALA A 604 -2.64 2.53 17.02
N ASN A 605 -3.24 2.04 18.12
CA ASN A 605 -2.82 2.42 19.47
C ASN A 605 -1.38 1.96 19.75
N LEU A 606 -1.03 0.73 19.34
CA LEU A 606 0.33 0.20 19.46
C LEU A 606 1.34 1.03 18.64
N CYS A 607 0.99 1.48 17.43
CA CYS A 607 1.81 2.42 16.66
C CYS A 607 2.08 3.75 17.40
N VAL A 608 1.03 4.40 17.90
CA VAL A 608 1.13 5.70 18.59
C VAL A 608 1.94 5.60 19.89
N VAL A 609 1.87 4.48 20.59
CA VAL A 609 2.68 4.18 21.77
C VAL A 609 4.15 3.90 21.39
N GLY A 610 4.36 3.01 20.42
CA GLY A 610 5.67 2.44 20.10
C GLY A 610 6.55 3.27 19.15
N GLY A 611 6.03 4.29 18.48
CA GLY A 611 6.82 5.21 17.67
C GLY A 611 7.16 6.54 18.36
N HIS A 612 8.28 7.17 18.02
CA HIS A 612 8.64 8.52 18.50
C HIS A 612 7.94 9.65 17.74
N ALA A 613 7.35 9.37 16.57
CA ALA A 613 6.60 10.32 15.78
C ALA A 613 5.37 9.65 15.14
N VAL A 614 4.29 10.42 15.04
CA VAL A 614 3.01 10.07 14.41
C VAL A 614 2.66 11.20 13.46
N ASN A 615 2.44 10.92 12.17
CA ASN A 615 2.10 11.96 11.22
C ASN A 615 0.87 11.66 10.36
N GLY A 616 0.12 12.72 10.05
CA GLY A 616 -0.87 12.75 8.97
C GLY A 616 -0.25 13.14 7.63
N VAL A 617 -1.09 13.15 6.58
CA VAL A 617 -0.67 13.19 5.16
C VAL A 617 -1.29 14.34 4.34
N ALA A 618 -1.94 15.26 5.05
CA ALA A 618 -2.48 16.55 4.61
C ALA A 618 -2.67 17.41 5.88
N ALA A 619 -2.77 18.73 5.74
CA ALA A 619 -2.91 19.64 6.89
C ALA A 619 -4.16 19.33 7.73
N ILE A 620 -5.35 19.41 7.12
CA ILE A 620 -6.64 19.14 7.80
C ILE A 620 -6.71 17.71 8.36
N HIS A 621 -6.19 16.72 7.63
CA HIS A 621 -6.12 15.34 8.12
C HIS A 621 -5.29 15.23 9.40
N SER A 622 -4.17 15.95 9.48
CA SER A 622 -3.29 15.93 10.66
C SER A 622 -3.94 16.56 11.88
N GLU A 623 -4.84 17.53 11.70
CA GLU A 623 -5.65 18.07 12.80
C GLU A 623 -6.77 17.10 13.21
N ILE A 624 -7.49 16.47 12.28
CA ILE A 624 -8.48 15.42 12.62
C ILE A 624 -7.81 14.24 13.38
N VAL A 625 -6.58 13.88 13.01
CA VAL A 625 -5.77 12.86 13.70
C VAL A 625 -5.45 13.25 15.16
N LYS A 626 -5.27 14.54 15.46
CA LYS A 626 -5.07 15.08 16.82
C LYS A 626 -6.38 15.26 17.59
N ASP A 627 -7.42 15.77 16.95
CA ASP A 627 -8.63 16.24 17.62
C ASP A 627 -9.69 15.14 17.79
N GLU A 628 -9.77 14.20 16.85
CA GLU A 628 -10.78 13.13 16.85
C GLU A 628 -10.15 11.74 17.02
N VAL A 629 -9.14 11.38 16.21
CA VAL A 629 -8.68 9.98 16.10
C VAL A 629 -7.84 9.52 17.30
N PHE A 630 -6.87 10.34 17.74
CA PHE A 630 -5.93 9.99 18.81
C PHE A 630 -5.85 11.04 19.94
N ASN A 631 -6.94 11.76 20.21
CA ASN A 631 -6.94 12.94 21.09
C ASN A 631 -6.34 12.70 22.49
N ASP A 632 -6.65 11.59 23.14
CA ASP A 632 -6.06 11.26 24.45
C ASP A 632 -4.54 11.04 24.40
N PHE A 633 -4.02 10.51 23.29
CA PHE A 633 -2.57 10.39 23.08
C PHE A 633 -1.92 11.74 22.73
N TYR A 634 -2.60 12.59 21.95
CA TYR A 634 -2.13 13.95 21.67
C TYR A 634 -2.05 14.81 22.95
N GLN A 635 -3.00 14.64 23.87
CA GLN A 635 -2.95 15.26 25.21
C GLN A 635 -1.78 14.74 26.08
N LEU A 636 -1.28 13.51 25.87
CA LEU A 636 -0.13 12.97 26.60
C LEU A 636 1.22 13.30 25.95
N TRP A 637 1.30 13.26 24.62
CA TRP A 637 2.54 13.39 23.86
C TRP A 637 2.35 14.31 22.64
N PRO A 638 2.02 15.60 22.83
CA PRO A 638 1.78 16.52 21.72
C PRO A 638 2.98 16.62 20.77
N GLU A 639 4.20 16.44 21.30
CA GLU A 639 5.45 16.43 20.55
C GLU A 639 5.58 15.31 19.49
N LYS A 640 4.78 14.24 19.61
CA LYS A 640 4.77 13.15 18.61
C LYS A 640 4.04 13.54 17.32
N PHE A 641 3.06 14.44 17.38
CA PHE A 641 2.06 14.61 16.32
C PHE A 641 2.47 15.69 15.29
N GLN A 642 2.69 15.25 14.04
CA GLN A 642 3.15 16.12 12.94
C GLN A 642 2.22 16.05 11.71
N ASN A 643 2.36 17.02 10.80
CA ASN A 643 1.95 16.87 9.40
C ASN A 643 3.17 16.54 8.52
N LYS A 644 2.94 15.79 7.44
CA LYS A 644 3.82 15.65 6.28
C LYS A 644 2.93 15.54 5.03
N THR A 645 2.50 16.68 4.48
CA THR A 645 1.63 16.69 3.29
C THR A 645 2.27 15.88 2.16
N ASN A 646 1.51 14.92 1.63
CA ASN A 646 1.92 14.04 0.53
C ASN A 646 2.42 14.81 -0.70
N GLY A 647 3.19 14.12 -1.53
CA GLY A 647 3.60 14.61 -2.83
C GLY A 647 3.76 13.48 -3.83
N VAL A 648 4.05 13.84 -5.09
CA VAL A 648 4.32 12.92 -6.19
C VAL A 648 5.54 13.38 -6.98
N THR A 649 6.29 12.43 -7.55
CA THR A 649 7.54 12.77 -8.25
C THR A 649 7.25 13.50 -9.58
N PRO A 650 7.83 14.70 -9.80
CA PRO A 650 7.70 15.42 -11.07
C PRO A 650 8.39 14.69 -12.23
N ARG A 651 9.37 13.81 -11.95
CA ARG A 651 10.02 12.96 -12.98
C ARG A 651 8.98 12.09 -13.70
N ARG A 652 8.33 11.17 -12.98
CA ARG A 652 7.31 10.31 -13.60
C ARG A 652 6.09 11.10 -14.05
N TRP A 653 5.58 11.99 -13.20
CA TRP A 653 4.24 12.58 -13.36
C TRP A 653 4.19 13.90 -14.12
N ILE A 654 5.33 14.42 -14.59
CA ILE A 654 5.38 15.44 -15.63
C ILE A 654 6.42 15.03 -16.69
N ARG A 655 7.69 14.87 -16.28
CA ARG A 655 8.84 14.85 -17.19
C ARG A 655 8.89 13.66 -18.15
N PHE A 656 8.38 12.51 -17.72
CA PHE A 656 8.39 11.27 -18.52
C PHE A 656 7.01 10.92 -19.11
N CYS A 657 5.91 11.16 -18.39
CA CYS A 657 4.56 10.90 -18.95
C CYS A 657 4.11 11.99 -19.93
N ASN A 658 4.58 13.23 -19.80
CA ASN A 658 4.17 14.37 -20.60
C ASN A 658 5.36 15.14 -21.20
N PRO A 659 6.16 14.51 -22.08
CA PRO A 659 7.37 15.12 -22.64
C PRO A 659 7.08 16.36 -23.50
N ASP A 660 5.89 16.46 -24.12
CA ASP A 660 5.52 17.63 -24.92
C ASP A 660 5.24 18.86 -24.05
N LEU A 661 4.49 18.71 -22.93
CA LEU A 661 4.35 19.78 -21.94
C LEU A 661 5.69 20.13 -21.30
N SER A 662 6.54 19.12 -21.04
CA SER A 662 7.85 19.31 -20.41
C SER A 662 8.78 20.21 -21.25
N LYS A 663 8.80 20.03 -22.57
CA LYS A 663 9.54 20.93 -23.49
C LYS A 663 9.04 22.37 -23.40
N ILE A 664 7.72 22.57 -23.30
CA ILE A 664 7.11 23.90 -23.15
C ILE A 664 7.53 24.52 -21.81
N ILE A 665 7.41 23.78 -20.70
CA ILE A 665 7.84 24.27 -19.38
C ILE A 665 9.33 24.65 -19.39
N THR A 666 10.20 23.78 -19.92
CA THR A 666 11.64 24.05 -20.05
C THR A 666 11.92 25.32 -20.87
N SER A 667 11.25 25.50 -22.00
CA SER A 667 11.38 26.68 -22.86
C SER A 667 10.98 27.98 -22.12
N TRP A 668 9.79 27.99 -21.51
CA TRP A 668 9.24 29.20 -20.88
C TRP A 668 9.81 29.50 -19.48
N THR A 669 10.40 28.52 -18.79
CA THR A 669 11.11 28.74 -17.50
C THR A 669 12.61 28.99 -17.68
N GLY A 670 13.15 28.73 -18.88
CA GLY A 670 14.53 28.98 -19.31
C GLY A 670 15.54 27.85 -19.00
N SER A 671 15.10 26.74 -18.40
CA SER A 671 15.95 25.60 -18.06
C SER A 671 15.10 24.36 -17.75
N GLU A 672 15.67 23.16 -17.85
CA GLU A 672 15.02 21.90 -17.47
C GLU A 672 15.06 21.61 -15.96
N ASP A 673 15.83 22.41 -15.21
CA ASP A 673 16.08 22.30 -13.77
C ASP A 673 14.80 22.34 -12.88
N TRP A 674 13.64 22.72 -13.41
CA TRP A 674 12.34 22.56 -12.72
C TRP A 674 11.99 21.10 -12.39
N VAL A 675 12.62 20.11 -13.05
CA VAL A 675 12.42 18.66 -12.78
C VAL A 675 12.96 18.26 -11.39
N LEU A 676 13.93 19.01 -10.88
CA LEU A 676 14.47 18.88 -9.52
C LEU A 676 13.94 20.01 -8.63
N ASN A 677 14.17 21.27 -9.04
CA ASN A 677 13.80 22.49 -8.34
C ASN A 677 12.39 22.93 -8.75
N THR A 678 11.38 22.16 -8.31
CA THR A 678 9.99 22.25 -8.80
C THR A 678 9.32 23.61 -8.53
N GLU A 679 9.79 24.39 -7.56
CA GLU A 679 9.31 25.75 -7.28
C GLU A 679 9.47 26.69 -8.49
N LYS A 680 10.36 26.37 -9.44
CA LYS A 680 10.54 27.13 -10.69
C LYS A 680 9.34 27.04 -11.64
N LEU A 681 8.40 26.11 -11.43
CA LEU A 681 7.10 26.12 -12.11
C LEU A 681 6.28 27.39 -11.82
N SER A 682 6.48 28.02 -10.65
CA SER A 682 5.77 29.26 -10.27
C SER A 682 5.99 30.42 -11.25
N LYS A 683 7.13 30.44 -11.97
CA LYS A 683 7.40 31.41 -13.05
C LYS A 683 6.32 31.43 -14.13
N LEU A 684 5.66 30.31 -14.39
CA LEU A 684 4.61 30.21 -15.41
C LEU A 684 3.39 31.12 -15.10
N ARG A 685 3.18 31.54 -13.83
CA ARG A 685 2.14 32.49 -13.45
C ARG A 685 2.22 33.80 -14.25
N GLN A 686 3.44 34.29 -14.56
CA GLN A 686 3.62 35.56 -15.31
C GLN A 686 3.33 35.42 -16.82
N PHE A 687 3.23 34.20 -17.34
CA PHE A 687 2.97 33.91 -18.74
C PHE A 687 1.57 33.32 -18.99
N ALA A 688 0.75 33.12 -17.95
CA ALA A 688 -0.54 32.45 -18.06
C ALA A 688 -1.52 33.09 -19.05
N ASP A 689 -1.37 34.40 -19.31
CA ASP A 689 -2.18 35.19 -20.25
C ASP A 689 -1.48 35.45 -21.61
N ASN A 690 -0.30 34.86 -21.86
CA ASN A 690 0.41 34.96 -23.15
C ASN A 690 -0.19 34.00 -24.20
N GLU A 691 -0.45 34.52 -25.41
CA GLU A 691 -1.16 33.76 -26.45
C GLU A 691 -0.34 32.63 -27.07
N ASP A 692 0.99 32.78 -27.22
CA ASP A 692 1.88 31.76 -27.76
C ASP A 692 2.01 30.57 -26.80
N LEU A 693 2.19 30.84 -25.50
CA LEU A 693 2.15 29.79 -24.48
C LEU A 693 0.79 29.08 -24.50
N GLN A 694 -0.32 29.82 -24.52
CA GLN A 694 -1.66 29.21 -24.60
C GLN A 694 -1.88 28.40 -25.89
N ALA A 695 -1.27 28.78 -27.02
CA ALA A 695 -1.33 28.01 -28.27
C ALA A 695 -0.52 26.71 -28.16
N GLN A 696 0.72 26.77 -27.68
CA GLN A 696 1.57 25.60 -27.45
C GLN A 696 0.93 24.61 -26.45
N TRP A 697 0.40 25.13 -25.34
CA TRP A 697 -0.23 24.36 -24.26
C TRP A 697 -1.48 23.60 -24.73
N ARG A 698 -2.36 24.25 -25.51
CA ARG A 698 -3.53 23.60 -26.12
C ARG A 698 -3.12 22.50 -27.10
N THR A 699 -2.07 22.73 -27.90
CA THR A 699 -1.54 21.72 -28.84
C THR A 699 -1.00 20.49 -28.10
N ALA A 700 -0.17 20.67 -27.06
CA ALA A 700 0.33 19.56 -26.25
C ALA A 700 -0.80 18.78 -25.56
N LYS A 701 -1.80 19.47 -25.01
CA LYS A 701 -2.99 18.82 -24.44
C LYS A 701 -3.75 17.99 -25.49
N ARG A 702 -3.94 18.51 -26.71
CA ARG A 702 -4.60 17.81 -27.81
C ARG A 702 -3.81 16.58 -28.29
N ASN A 703 -2.48 16.67 -28.38
CA ASN A 703 -1.60 15.54 -28.71
C ASN A 703 -1.78 14.39 -27.69
N ASN A 704 -1.84 14.71 -26.40
CA ASN A 704 -2.09 13.72 -25.35
C ASN A 704 -3.50 13.12 -25.45
N LYS A 705 -4.54 13.93 -25.77
CA LYS A 705 -5.91 13.43 -26.01
C LYS A 705 -5.99 12.44 -27.18
N LEU A 706 -5.18 12.63 -28.25
CA LEU A 706 -5.09 11.65 -29.34
C LEU A 706 -4.56 10.28 -28.87
N LYS A 707 -3.53 10.24 -28.01
CA LYS A 707 -3.02 8.98 -27.43
C LYS A 707 -4.10 8.24 -26.62
N VAL A 708 -4.89 8.98 -25.85
CA VAL A 708 -6.00 8.41 -25.05
C VAL A 708 -7.19 7.99 -25.92
N ALA A 709 -7.52 8.70 -27.00
CA ALA A 709 -8.53 8.25 -27.95
C ALA A 709 -8.14 6.90 -28.60
N SER A 710 -6.86 6.71 -28.93
CA SER A 710 -6.33 5.42 -29.38
C SER A 710 -6.44 4.33 -28.31
N LEU A 711 -6.06 4.61 -27.06
CA LEU A 711 -6.19 3.68 -25.94
C LEU A 711 -7.64 3.25 -25.69
N ILE A 712 -8.59 4.19 -25.74
CA ILE A 712 -10.02 3.91 -25.57
C ILE A 712 -10.52 3.00 -26.68
N LYS A 713 -10.15 3.27 -27.94
CA LYS A 713 -10.50 2.42 -29.08
C LYS A 713 -9.90 1.01 -28.97
N GLU A 714 -8.65 0.89 -28.55
CA GLU A 714 -7.96 -0.39 -28.31
C GLU A 714 -8.62 -1.21 -27.21
N ARG A 715 -8.94 -0.57 -26.06
CA ARG A 715 -9.36 -1.27 -24.83
C ARG A 715 -10.87 -1.46 -24.69
N THR A 716 -11.69 -0.70 -25.42
CA THR A 716 -13.15 -0.69 -25.29
C THR A 716 -13.91 -0.76 -26.62
N GLY A 717 -13.22 -0.62 -27.76
CA GLY A 717 -13.84 -0.53 -29.09
C GLY A 717 -14.49 0.83 -29.41
N TYR A 718 -14.79 1.66 -28.40
CA TYR A 718 -15.43 2.97 -28.61
C TYR A 718 -14.50 3.96 -29.33
N ILE A 719 -15.08 4.73 -30.24
CA ILE A 719 -14.43 5.88 -30.90
C ILE A 719 -14.91 7.15 -30.19
N VAL A 720 -13.99 8.05 -29.90
CA VAL A 720 -14.24 9.32 -29.19
C VAL A 720 -13.51 10.47 -29.87
N SER A 721 -14.16 11.63 -29.99
CA SER A 721 -13.52 12.83 -30.53
C SER A 721 -12.48 13.42 -29.57
N PRO A 722 -11.25 13.73 -30.01
CA PRO A 722 -10.22 14.37 -29.19
C PRO A 722 -10.48 15.87 -28.97
N ASP A 723 -11.45 16.48 -29.67
CA ASP A 723 -11.74 17.92 -29.57
C ASP A 723 -12.77 18.23 -28.45
N SER A 724 -13.57 17.24 -28.06
CA SER A 724 -14.39 17.24 -26.85
C SER A 724 -13.55 17.37 -25.57
N MET A 725 -14.13 17.92 -24.51
CA MET A 725 -13.51 18.00 -23.17
C MET A 725 -13.30 16.59 -22.61
N PHE A 726 -12.10 16.28 -22.12
CA PHE A 726 -11.85 15.03 -21.39
C PHE A 726 -12.04 15.25 -19.89
N ASP A 727 -13.10 14.63 -19.35
CA ASP A 727 -13.60 14.74 -17.96
C ASP A 727 -13.39 13.41 -17.25
N ILE A 728 -12.41 13.33 -16.34
CA ILE A 728 -11.87 12.04 -15.86
C ILE A 728 -12.08 11.82 -14.36
N GLN A 729 -12.65 10.66 -13.99
CA GLN A 729 -12.72 10.17 -12.61
C GLN A 729 -12.03 8.80 -12.48
N VAL A 730 -10.72 8.83 -12.21
CA VAL A 730 -9.92 7.61 -11.97
C VAL A 730 -9.44 7.47 -10.54
N LYS A 731 -10.00 6.47 -9.83
CA LYS A 731 -9.68 6.07 -8.45
C LYS A 731 -10.42 4.77 -8.10
N ARG A 732 -10.00 4.07 -7.04
CA ARG A 732 -10.69 2.87 -6.47
C ARG A 732 -12.21 3.10 -6.41
N ILE A 733 -13.00 2.14 -6.88
CA ILE A 733 -14.47 2.25 -6.90
C ILE A 733 -15.00 2.00 -5.49
N HIS A 734 -15.72 2.98 -4.93
CA HIS A 734 -16.24 2.92 -3.57
C HIS A 734 -17.33 3.99 -3.40
N GLU A 735 -18.39 3.71 -2.65
CA GLU A 735 -19.49 4.65 -2.45
C GLU A 735 -19.04 6.03 -1.94
N TYR A 736 -18.11 6.13 -0.98
CA TYR A 736 -17.61 7.43 -0.48
C TYR A 736 -16.75 8.22 -1.49
N LYS A 737 -16.19 7.56 -2.52
CA LYS A 737 -15.49 8.22 -3.65
C LYS A 737 -16.47 8.76 -4.70
N ARG A 738 -17.75 8.42 -4.56
CA ARG A 738 -18.92 8.94 -5.28
C ARG A 738 -18.82 8.91 -6.81
N GLN A 739 -18.26 7.84 -7.40
CA GLN A 739 -18.48 7.57 -8.84
C GLN A 739 -19.98 7.56 -9.20
N LEU A 740 -20.83 7.15 -8.26
CA LEU A 740 -22.30 7.19 -8.37
C LEU A 740 -22.86 8.61 -8.52
N LEU A 741 -22.30 9.62 -7.83
CA LEU A 741 -22.70 11.03 -8.00
C LEU A 741 -22.39 11.53 -9.42
N ASN A 742 -21.19 11.24 -9.92
CA ASN A 742 -20.78 11.64 -11.25
C ASN A 742 -21.68 11.02 -12.34
N ILE A 743 -21.85 9.70 -12.33
CA ILE A 743 -22.66 9.02 -13.35
C ILE A 743 -24.14 9.43 -13.31
N LEU A 744 -24.71 9.71 -12.13
CA LEU A 744 -26.08 10.25 -12.04
C LEU A 744 -26.17 11.69 -12.61
N GLY A 745 -25.15 12.52 -12.43
CA GLY A 745 -25.08 13.85 -13.07
C GLY A 745 -24.89 13.78 -14.60
N ILE A 746 -24.18 12.75 -15.08
CA ILE A 746 -24.07 12.45 -16.53
C ILE A 746 -25.43 11.96 -17.07
N VAL A 747 -26.15 11.11 -16.34
CA VAL A 747 -27.51 10.68 -16.70
C VAL A 747 -28.48 11.86 -16.73
N TYR A 748 -28.38 12.83 -15.82
CA TYR A 748 -29.13 14.09 -15.89
C TYR A 748 -28.83 14.85 -17.18
N ARG A 749 -27.55 15.10 -17.48
CA ARG A 749 -27.11 15.79 -18.70
C ARG A 749 -27.64 15.10 -19.96
N TYR A 750 -27.57 13.76 -20.03
CA TYR A 750 -28.11 12.96 -21.13
C TYR A 750 -29.64 13.04 -21.25
N LYS A 751 -30.40 12.93 -20.14
CA LYS A 751 -31.86 13.12 -20.15
C LYS A 751 -32.23 14.50 -20.70
N MET A 752 -31.63 15.55 -20.14
CA MET A 752 -31.88 16.93 -20.57
C MET A 752 -31.44 17.18 -22.02
N MET A 753 -30.50 16.42 -22.58
CA MET A 753 -30.17 16.45 -24.00
C MET A 753 -31.28 15.82 -24.85
N LYS A 754 -31.81 14.65 -24.48
CA LYS A 754 -32.87 13.95 -25.23
C LYS A 754 -34.20 14.70 -25.26
N GLU A 755 -34.41 15.63 -24.34
CA GLU A 755 -35.60 16.52 -24.26
C GLU A 755 -35.41 17.87 -24.98
N MET A 756 -34.31 18.07 -25.71
CA MET A 756 -33.99 19.31 -26.43
C MET A 756 -33.80 19.06 -27.94
N SER A 757 -34.12 20.05 -28.77
CA SER A 757 -33.77 20.02 -30.19
C SER A 757 -32.24 19.99 -30.38
N ALA A 758 -31.78 19.47 -31.52
CA ALA A 758 -30.35 19.39 -31.82
C ALA A 758 -29.64 20.77 -31.79
N SER A 759 -30.35 21.84 -32.16
CA SER A 759 -29.82 23.21 -32.11
C SER A 759 -29.64 23.70 -30.67
N GLU A 760 -30.63 23.51 -29.80
CA GLU A 760 -30.57 23.90 -28.39
C GLU A 760 -29.48 23.12 -27.64
N ARG A 761 -29.36 21.81 -27.90
CA ARG A 761 -28.31 20.96 -27.33
C ARG A 761 -26.92 21.49 -27.61
N ASN A 762 -26.62 21.74 -28.89
CA ASN A 762 -25.31 22.21 -29.36
C ASN A 762 -24.99 23.63 -28.90
N LYS A 763 -26.01 24.46 -28.63
CA LYS A 763 -25.84 25.80 -28.04
C LYS A 763 -25.61 25.74 -26.52
N LYS A 764 -26.27 24.80 -25.82
CA LYS A 764 -26.25 24.71 -24.35
C LYS A 764 -25.00 24.00 -23.83
N TYR A 765 -24.72 22.79 -24.32
CA TYR A 765 -23.72 21.90 -23.74
C TYR A 765 -22.40 21.89 -24.51
N VAL A 766 -21.31 21.70 -23.77
CA VAL A 766 -19.98 21.43 -24.34
C VAL A 766 -19.85 19.94 -24.66
N PRO A 767 -19.29 19.55 -25.83
CA PRO A 767 -18.96 18.16 -26.13
C PRO A 767 -18.02 17.54 -25.08
N ARG A 768 -18.39 16.40 -24.48
CA ARG A 768 -17.63 15.74 -23.40
C ARG A 768 -17.36 14.26 -23.66
N VAL A 769 -16.16 13.83 -23.29
CA VAL A 769 -15.80 12.41 -23.11
C VAL A 769 -15.57 12.19 -21.61
N CYS A 770 -16.57 11.61 -20.95
CA CYS A 770 -16.54 11.31 -19.52
C CYS A 770 -15.87 9.94 -19.30
N ILE A 771 -14.71 9.92 -18.64
CA ILE A 771 -13.84 8.75 -18.52
C ILE A 771 -13.76 8.30 -17.06
N PHE A 772 -14.32 7.12 -16.78
CA PHE A 772 -14.16 6.42 -15.51
C PHE A 772 -13.04 5.39 -15.60
N GLY A 773 -12.46 5.04 -14.45
CA GLY A 773 -11.56 3.89 -14.34
C GLY A 773 -11.16 3.62 -12.89
N GLY A 774 -10.91 2.35 -12.58
CA GLY A 774 -10.56 1.94 -11.22
C GLY A 774 -11.06 0.54 -10.90
N LYS A 775 -10.36 -0.13 -9.99
CA LYS A 775 -10.70 -1.48 -9.52
C LYS A 775 -11.69 -1.37 -8.34
N ALA A 776 -12.79 -2.13 -8.38
CA ALA A 776 -13.70 -2.35 -7.24
C ALA A 776 -13.21 -3.55 -6.41
N PHE A 777 -13.34 -3.56 -5.09
CA PHE A 777 -12.93 -4.75 -4.31
C PHE A 777 -13.87 -5.93 -4.61
N ALA A 778 -13.32 -7.14 -4.75
CA ALA A 778 -14.03 -8.27 -5.35
C ALA A 778 -15.32 -8.67 -4.60
N THR A 779 -15.32 -8.66 -3.27
CA THR A 779 -16.51 -8.96 -2.45
C THR A 779 -17.43 -7.74 -2.23
N TYR A 780 -17.04 -6.54 -2.68
CA TYR A 780 -17.83 -5.32 -2.50
C TYR A 780 -18.89 -5.17 -3.60
N VAL A 781 -19.99 -5.91 -3.42
CA VAL A 781 -21.13 -6.01 -4.36
C VAL A 781 -21.58 -4.65 -4.90
N GLN A 782 -21.76 -3.64 -4.05
CA GLN A 782 -22.25 -2.32 -4.46
C GLN A 782 -21.22 -1.57 -5.34
N ALA A 783 -19.93 -1.71 -5.09
CA ALA A 783 -18.89 -1.15 -5.95
C ALA A 783 -18.86 -1.84 -7.33
N LYS A 784 -19.04 -3.17 -7.40
CA LYS A 784 -19.19 -3.88 -8.68
C LYS A 784 -20.47 -3.48 -9.44
N ARG A 785 -21.59 -3.25 -8.74
CA ARG A 785 -22.83 -2.67 -9.32
C ARG A 785 -22.62 -1.26 -9.88
N ILE A 786 -21.80 -0.41 -9.23
CA ILE A 786 -21.46 0.92 -9.76
C ILE A 786 -20.68 0.81 -11.08
N VAL A 787 -19.70 -0.10 -11.19
CA VAL A 787 -18.99 -0.36 -12.46
C VAL A 787 -19.98 -0.79 -13.56
N LYS A 788 -20.83 -1.77 -13.25
CA LYS A 788 -21.87 -2.29 -14.17
C LYS A 788 -22.83 -1.20 -14.66
N PHE A 789 -23.25 -0.30 -13.76
CA PHE A 789 -24.11 0.83 -14.11
C PHE A 789 -23.42 1.82 -15.05
N ILE A 790 -22.14 2.16 -14.80
CA ILE A 790 -21.37 3.04 -15.68
C ILE A 790 -21.20 2.41 -17.08
N THR A 791 -20.94 1.10 -17.17
CA THR A 791 -20.80 0.42 -18.46
C THR A 791 -22.11 0.35 -19.25
N ASP A 792 -23.25 0.19 -18.57
CA ASP A 792 -24.57 0.17 -19.23
C ASP A 792 -25.01 1.56 -19.70
N VAL A 793 -24.78 2.60 -18.89
CA VAL A 793 -24.98 4.00 -19.31
C VAL A 793 -24.08 4.33 -20.51
N GLY A 794 -22.83 3.87 -20.50
CA GLY A 794 -21.92 3.98 -21.65
C GLY A 794 -22.45 3.26 -22.90
N ALA A 795 -22.97 2.04 -22.75
CA ALA A 795 -23.54 1.29 -23.87
C ALA A 795 -24.74 1.99 -24.51
N THR A 796 -25.64 2.58 -23.73
CA THR A 796 -26.75 3.39 -24.27
C THR A 796 -26.24 4.69 -24.90
N VAL A 797 -25.49 5.51 -24.16
CA VAL A 797 -25.13 6.88 -24.58
C VAL A 797 -24.18 6.89 -25.79
N ASN A 798 -23.20 5.97 -25.85
CA ASN A 798 -22.18 6.00 -26.90
C ASN A 798 -22.73 5.63 -28.29
N HIS A 799 -23.82 4.87 -28.35
CA HIS A 799 -24.49 4.43 -29.57
C HIS A 799 -25.71 5.28 -29.94
N ASP A 800 -26.10 6.26 -29.12
CA ASP A 800 -27.27 7.10 -29.39
C ASP A 800 -26.99 8.07 -30.57
N PRO A 801 -27.68 7.92 -31.73
CA PRO A 801 -27.40 8.73 -32.91
C PRO A 801 -27.84 10.19 -32.73
N ASP A 802 -28.75 10.49 -31.80
CA ASP A 802 -29.09 11.88 -31.48
C ASP A 802 -27.92 12.59 -30.79
N ILE A 803 -27.15 11.87 -29.96
CA ILE A 803 -26.09 12.45 -29.13
C ILE A 803 -24.77 12.57 -29.90
N GLY A 804 -24.42 11.57 -30.71
CA GLY A 804 -23.16 11.58 -31.47
C GLY A 804 -21.95 11.76 -30.54
N ASP A 805 -21.09 12.74 -30.82
CA ASP A 805 -19.90 13.08 -30.01
C ASP A 805 -20.14 14.19 -28.96
N LEU A 806 -21.38 14.67 -28.79
CA LEU A 806 -21.73 15.67 -27.76
C LEU A 806 -21.56 15.11 -26.34
N LEU A 807 -21.77 13.80 -26.16
CA LEU A 807 -21.50 13.11 -24.90
C LEU A 807 -21.09 11.66 -25.18
N LYS A 808 -19.90 11.27 -24.72
CA LYS A 808 -19.45 9.87 -24.62
C LYS A 808 -19.16 9.53 -23.15
N VAL A 809 -19.45 8.29 -22.76
CA VAL A 809 -19.24 7.79 -21.39
C VAL A 809 -18.45 6.48 -21.49
N ILE A 810 -17.21 6.50 -21.00
CA ILE A 810 -16.23 5.42 -21.16
C ILE A 810 -15.83 4.89 -19.79
N PHE A 811 -15.76 3.56 -19.63
CA PHE A 811 -15.03 2.94 -18.53
C PHE A 811 -13.73 2.33 -19.08
N VAL A 812 -12.58 2.88 -18.69
CA VAL A 812 -11.27 2.34 -19.08
C VAL A 812 -10.92 1.18 -18.14
N PRO A 813 -10.77 -0.06 -18.67
CA PRO A 813 -10.45 -1.22 -17.85
C PRO A 813 -9.00 -1.17 -17.33
N ASP A 814 -8.77 -1.87 -16.23
CA ASP A 814 -7.46 -2.19 -15.67
C ASP A 814 -6.60 -0.97 -15.30
N TYR A 815 -7.24 0.05 -14.73
CA TYR A 815 -6.55 1.26 -14.27
C TYR A 815 -5.38 0.93 -13.31
N ASN A 816 -4.17 1.21 -13.78
CA ASN A 816 -2.88 0.96 -13.14
C ASN A 816 -1.95 2.19 -13.34
N VAL A 817 -0.62 2.04 -13.17
CA VAL A 817 0.31 3.18 -13.34
C VAL A 817 0.40 3.57 -14.82
N SER A 818 0.52 2.60 -15.73
CA SER A 818 0.65 2.85 -17.17
C SER A 818 -0.60 3.49 -17.79
N VAL A 819 -1.80 3.09 -17.36
CA VAL A 819 -3.05 3.75 -17.75
C VAL A 819 -3.10 5.19 -17.20
N ALA A 820 -2.64 5.42 -15.96
CA ALA A 820 -2.57 6.75 -15.39
C ALA A 820 -1.56 7.67 -16.12
N GLU A 821 -0.41 7.12 -16.57
CA GLU A 821 0.59 7.82 -17.38
C GLU A 821 0.06 8.32 -18.73
N LEU A 822 -0.98 7.67 -19.28
CA LEU A 822 -1.65 8.12 -20.52
C LEU A 822 -2.82 9.07 -20.22
N LEU A 823 -3.67 8.74 -19.26
CA LEU A 823 -4.89 9.53 -18.96
C LEU A 823 -4.57 10.92 -18.36
N ILE A 824 -3.60 11.02 -17.45
CA ILE A 824 -3.34 12.27 -16.72
C ILE A 824 -2.84 13.40 -17.65
N PRO A 825 -1.85 13.19 -18.54
CA PRO A 825 -1.40 14.21 -19.50
C PRO A 825 -2.52 14.71 -20.44
N ALA A 826 -3.47 13.85 -20.78
CA ALA A 826 -4.58 14.13 -21.68
C ALA A 826 -5.78 14.85 -21.01
N SER A 827 -5.91 14.77 -19.68
CA SER A 827 -7.10 15.25 -18.98
C SER A 827 -7.24 16.77 -19.01
N GLU A 828 -8.46 17.27 -19.18
CA GLU A 828 -8.78 18.69 -19.07
C GLU A 828 -9.53 18.98 -17.76
N LEU A 829 -10.52 18.15 -17.40
CA LEU A 829 -11.18 18.16 -16.08
C LEU A 829 -10.93 16.85 -15.33
N SER A 830 -10.74 16.92 -14.00
CA SER A 830 -10.56 15.75 -13.13
C SER A 830 -11.46 15.81 -11.90
N GLN A 831 -12.03 14.68 -11.50
CA GLN A 831 -13.09 14.62 -10.48
C GLN A 831 -12.62 14.06 -9.14
N HIS A 832 -12.56 14.94 -8.14
CA HIS A 832 -12.11 14.65 -6.78
C HIS A 832 -13.25 14.88 -5.79
N ILE A 833 -14.35 14.17 -6.04
CA ILE A 833 -15.71 14.44 -5.53
C ILE A 833 -16.14 13.59 -4.33
N SER A 834 -15.19 13.17 -3.49
CA SER A 834 -15.47 12.32 -2.33
C SER A 834 -16.37 13.05 -1.30
N THR A 835 -17.07 12.33 -0.42
CA THR A 835 -17.82 12.96 0.68
C THR A 835 -16.82 13.65 1.61
N ALA A 836 -17.01 14.94 1.92
CA ALA A 836 -16.02 15.70 2.70
C ALA A 836 -15.72 15.07 4.07
N GLY A 837 -14.45 15.05 4.48
CA GLY A 837 -13.99 14.32 5.66
C GLY A 837 -13.78 12.82 5.41
N MET A 838 -13.64 12.37 4.15
CA MET A 838 -13.36 10.96 3.81
C MET A 838 -12.06 10.76 3.01
N GLU A 839 -11.48 11.82 2.43
CA GLU A 839 -10.13 11.75 1.84
C GLU A 839 -9.09 12.27 2.84
N ALA A 840 -8.15 11.40 3.23
CA ALA A 840 -6.99 11.81 4.02
C ALA A 840 -6.03 12.75 3.29
N SER A 841 -6.03 12.72 1.95
CA SER A 841 -5.09 13.43 1.08
C SER A 841 -5.60 13.34 -0.38
N GLY A 842 -4.75 13.03 -1.35
CA GLY A 842 -5.19 12.83 -2.74
C GLY A 842 -4.06 12.89 -3.77
N THR A 843 -3.25 11.83 -3.86
CA THR A 843 -2.07 11.83 -4.75
C THR A 843 -2.39 11.75 -6.25
N SER A 844 -3.64 11.54 -6.68
CA SER A 844 -4.02 11.72 -8.09
C SER A 844 -4.39 13.18 -8.38
N ASN A 845 -5.02 13.87 -7.43
CA ASN A 845 -5.39 15.30 -7.49
C ASN A 845 -4.15 16.14 -7.89
N MET A 846 -3.04 15.90 -7.20
CA MET A 846 -1.75 16.56 -7.41
C MET A 846 -1.21 16.38 -8.84
N LYS A 847 -1.30 15.17 -9.38
CA LYS A 847 -0.80 14.84 -10.74
C LYS A 847 -1.62 15.51 -11.83
N PHE A 848 -2.94 15.63 -11.62
CA PHE A 848 -3.82 16.34 -12.54
C PHE A 848 -3.46 17.82 -12.58
N ALA A 849 -3.35 18.47 -11.42
CA ALA A 849 -2.92 19.88 -11.33
C ALA A 849 -1.55 20.10 -11.99
N MET A 850 -0.55 19.25 -11.71
CA MET A 850 0.76 19.25 -12.37
C MET A 850 0.69 19.22 -13.91
N ASN A 851 -0.27 18.49 -14.49
CA ASN A 851 -0.47 18.38 -15.94
C ASN A 851 -1.45 19.43 -16.51
N GLY A 852 -1.76 20.47 -15.74
CA GLY A 852 -2.69 21.52 -16.10
C GLY A 852 -4.14 21.04 -16.26
N CYS A 853 -4.47 19.86 -15.74
CA CYS A 853 -5.87 19.45 -15.64
C CYS A 853 -6.51 20.18 -14.46
N ILE A 854 -7.67 20.80 -14.71
CA ILE A 854 -8.42 21.54 -13.72
C ILE A 854 -9.23 20.56 -12.87
N LEU A 855 -9.37 20.81 -11.57
CA LEU A 855 -10.09 19.94 -10.65
C LEU A 855 -11.53 20.44 -10.42
N ILE A 856 -12.47 19.50 -10.35
CA ILE A 856 -13.77 19.68 -9.70
C ILE A 856 -13.86 18.77 -8.47
N GLY A 857 -14.26 19.31 -7.33
CA GLY A 857 -14.19 18.58 -6.06
C GLY A 857 -14.87 19.24 -4.88
N THR A 858 -14.94 18.48 -3.79
CA THR A 858 -15.34 18.92 -2.46
C THR A 858 -14.16 19.54 -1.70
N LEU A 859 -14.44 20.24 -0.59
CA LEU A 859 -13.42 20.75 0.33
C LEU A 859 -12.90 19.59 1.22
N ASP A 860 -12.17 18.66 0.60
CA ASP A 860 -11.82 17.34 1.15
C ASP A 860 -10.37 16.94 0.79
N GLY A 861 -9.64 16.38 1.76
CA GLY A 861 -8.25 15.96 1.61
C GLY A 861 -7.35 16.99 0.90
N ALA A 862 -6.60 16.53 -0.10
CA ALA A 862 -5.66 17.36 -0.84
C ALA A 862 -6.31 18.44 -1.73
N ASN A 863 -7.63 18.45 -1.92
CA ASN A 863 -8.29 19.52 -2.70
C ASN A 863 -8.12 20.89 -2.04
N VAL A 864 -8.00 20.95 -0.71
CA VAL A 864 -7.90 22.21 0.03
C VAL A 864 -6.55 22.88 -0.24
N GLU A 865 -5.46 22.18 0.05
CA GLU A 865 -4.08 22.66 -0.19
C GLU A 865 -3.83 22.93 -1.69
N ILE A 866 -4.40 22.13 -2.61
CA ILE A 866 -4.34 22.42 -4.06
C ILE A 866 -5.07 23.73 -4.41
N ARG A 867 -6.29 23.94 -3.89
CA ARG A 867 -7.09 25.15 -4.16
C ARG A 867 -6.42 26.42 -3.63
N GLU A 868 -5.68 26.31 -2.53
CA GLU A 868 -4.86 27.40 -1.97
C GLU A 868 -3.70 27.76 -2.92
N GLU A 869 -2.92 26.77 -3.39
CA GLU A 869 -1.74 27.00 -4.24
C GLU A 869 -2.05 27.40 -5.70
N VAL A 870 -3.15 26.90 -6.27
CA VAL A 870 -3.58 27.28 -7.63
C VAL A 870 -4.46 28.54 -7.65
N GLY A 871 -5.01 28.94 -6.50
CA GLY A 871 -5.95 30.04 -6.35
C GLY A 871 -7.40 29.67 -6.66
N GLU A 872 -8.34 30.28 -5.93
CA GLU A 872 -9.75 29.85 -5.91
C GLU A 872 -10.44 29.87 -7.29
N ASP A 873 -10.14 30.86 -8.12
CA ASP A 873 -10.70 31.02 -9.48
C ASP A 873 -10.27 29.91 -10.46
N ASN A 874 -9.26 29.11 -10.10
CA ASN A 874 -8.70 28.05 -10.94
C ASN A 874 -9.13 26.63 -10.47
N PHE A 875 -10.12 26.52 -9.58
CA PHE A 875 -10.65 25.26 -9.02
C PHE A 875 -12.19 25.27 -8.93
N PHE A 876 -12.86 24.19 -9.31
CA PHE A 876 -14.33 24.07 -9.25
C PHE A 876 -14.80 23.42 -7.94
N LEU A 877 -15.13 24.24 -6.94
CA LEU A 877 -15.62 23.78 -5.63
C LEU A 877 -17.15 23.58 -5.61
N PHE A 878 -17.63 22.54 -4.92
CA PHE A 878 -19.04 22.32 -4.57
C PHE A 878 -19.19 21.43 -3.32
N GLY A 879 -20.44 21.20 -2.89
CA GLY A 879 -20.81 20.22 -1.87
C GLY A 879 -20.65 20.69 -0.42
N ALA A 880 -21.16 19.88 0.50
CA ALA A 880 -21.04 20.11 1.95
C ALA A 880 -19.59 20.00 2.45
N ARG A 881 -19.28 20.75 3.52
CA ARG A 881 -17.99 20.72 4.24
C ARG A 881 -17.99 19.60 5.29
N ALA A 882 -16.79 19.14 5.67
CA ALA A 882 -16.62 18.02 6.62
C ALA A 882 -17.37 18.20 7.95
N ASN A 883 -17.39 19.41 8.50
CA ASN A 883 -18.08 19.74 9.75
C ASN A 883 -19.63 19.72 9.64
N GLU A 884 -20.20 19.76 8.44
CA GLU A 884 -21.65 19.74 8.22
C GLU A 884 -22.19 18.29 8.13
N ILE A 885 -21.34 17.33 7.78
CA ILE A 885 -21.73 15.94 7.42
C ILE A 885 -22.49 15.23 8.54
N ALA A 886 -22.05 15.36 9.80
CA ALA A 886 -22.71 14.76 10.95
C ALA A 886 -24.12 15.35 11.19
N GLY A 887 -24.28 16.66 10.97
CA GLY A 887 -25.57 17.34 11.03
C GLY A 887 -26.51 16.87 9.93
N LEU A 888 -26.04 16.80 8.69
CA LEU A 888 -26.81 16.35 7.52
C LEU A 888 -27.24 14.87 7.63
N ARG A 889 -26.40 14.00 8.18
CA ARG A 889 -26.78 12.60 8.49
C ARG A 889 -27.87 12.54 9.57
N LYS A 890 -27.81 13.40 10.59
CA LYS A 890 -28.84 13.50 11.65
C LYS A 890 -30.15 14.09 11.13
N GLU A 891 -30.10 15.07 10.22
CA GLU A 891 -31.26 15.61 9.47
C GLU A 891 -31.97 14.50 8.68
N ARG A 892 -31.19 13.68 7.96
CA ARG A 892 -31.69 12.52 7.19
C ARG A 892 -32.33 11.46 8.09
N ALA A 893 -31.68 11.08 9.19
CA ALA A 893 -32.22 10.14 10.17
C ALA A 893 -33.53 10.64 10.82
N GLN A 894 -33.67 11.95 11.02
CA GLN A 894 -34.91 12.58 11.50
C GLN A 894 -35.98 12.75 10.40
N GLY A 895 -35.76 12.26 9.18
CA GLY A 895 -36.70 12.35 8.06
C GLY A 895 -36.93 13.77 7.53
N LYS A 896 -36.02 14.72 7.83
CA LYS A 896 -36.13 16.14 7.46
C LYS A 896 -35.53 16.45 6.09
N PHE A 897 -34.63 15.60 5.60
CA PHE A 897 -34.01 15.78 4.29
C PHE A 897 -35.03 15.56 3.17
N VAL A 898 -35.28 16.61 2.37
CA VAL A 898 -36.05 16.54 1.13
C VAL A 898 -35.09 16.60 -0.06
N PRO A 899 -35.09 15.61 -0.97
CA PRO A 899 -34.23 15.62 -2.15
C PRO A 899 -34.67 16.65 -3.21
N ASP A 900 -33.71 17.15 -3.99
CA ASP A 900 -33.97 18.02 -5.15
C ASP A 900 -34.78 17.27 -6.23
N PRO A 901 -35.82 17.88 -6.84
CA PRO A 901 -36.62 17.24 -7.88
C PRO A 901 -35.80 16.65 -9.05
N ARG A 902 -34.67 17.27 -9.40
CA ARG A 902 -33.74 16.80 -10.45
C ARG A 902 -33.07 15.47 -10.09
N PHE A 903 -32.83 15.23 -8.79
CA PHE A 903 -32.28 13.97 -8.30
C PHE A 903 -33.31 12.83 -8.32
N GLU A 904 -34.55 13.10 -7.89
CA GLU A 904 -35.65 12.14 -7.98
C GLU A 904 -36.01 11.81 -9.44
N GLU A 905 -35.99 12.82 -10.31
CA GLU A 905 -36.16 12.66 -11.76
C GLU A 905 -35.11 11.72 -12.37
N VAL A 906 -33.82 11.88 -12.01
CA VAL A 906 -32.76 10.97 -12.44
C VAL A 906 -32.99 9.54 -11.93
N LYS A 907 -33.34 9.35 -10.65
CA LYS A 907 -33.65 8.01 -10.12
C LYS A 907 -34.84 7.38 -10.86
N LYS A 908 -35.87 8.16 -11.18
CA LYS A 908 -37.04 7.71 -11.98
C LYS A 908 -36.63 7.34 -13.41
N PHE A 909 -35.74 8.11 -14.04
CA PHE A 909 -35.24 7.85 -15.39
C PHE A 909 -34.36 6.60 -15.45
N VAL A 910 -33.46 6.38 -14.48
CA VAL A 910 -32.70 5.12 -14.36
C VAL A 910 -33.64 3.92 -14.20
N ARG A 911 -34.70 4.06 -13.39
CA ARG A 911 -35.74 3.03 -13.19
C ARG A 911 -36.63 2.75 -14.40
N SER A 912 -36.55 3.54 -15.47
CA SER A 912 -37.38 3.32 -16.67
C SER A 912 -36.87 2.21 -17.58
N GLY A 913 -35.70 1.62 -17.30
CA GLY A 913 -35.08 0.58 -18.14
C GLY A 913 -34.33 1.13 -19.38
N VAL A 914 -34.14 2.45 -19.49
CA VAL A 914 -33.41 3.09 -20.61
C VAL A 914 -31.94 2.68 -20.71
N PHE A 915 -31.38 2.14 -19.62
CA PHE A 915 -30.02 1.58 -19.55
C PHE A 915 -30.01 0.03 -19.60
N GLY A 916 -31.02 -0.56 -20.25
CA GLY A 916 -31.11 -2.00 -20.49
C GLY A 916 -31.92 -2.77 -19.44
N SER A 917 -31.78 -4.09 -19.43
CA SER A 917 -32.62 -5.02 -18.64
C SER A 917 -32.38 -4.99 -17.13
N SER A 918 -31.37 -4.27 -16.64
CA SER A 918 -31.07 -4.14 -15.21
C SER A 918 -31.87 -2.99 -14.60
N SER A 919 -32.73 -3.29 -13.61
CA SER A 919 -33.62 -2.29 -13.00
C SER A 919 -32.93 -1.31 -12.04
N TYR A 920 -31.68 -1.60 -11.63
CA TYR A 920 -30.86 -0.82 -10.69
C TYR A 920 -31.51 -0.46 -9.34
N ASN A 921 -32.63 -1.07 -8.98
CA ASN A 921 -33.37 -0.77 -7.75
C ASN A 921 -32.55 -1.01 -6.47
N GLU A 922 -31.65 -2.01 -6.45
CA GLU A 922 -30.73 -2.25 -5.33
C GLU A 922 -29.60 -1.22 -5.23
N LEU A 923 -29.18 -0.66 -6.37
CA LEU A 923 -28.17 0.40 -6.42
C LEU A 923 -28.76 1.71 -5.90
N LEU A 924 -29.95 2.09 -6.40
CA LEU A 924 -30.65 3.30 -5.99
C LEU A 924 -31.23 3.19 -4.58
N GLY A 925 -31.58 1.99 -4.13
CA GLY A 925 -32.11 1.73 -2.78
C GLY A 925 -31.13 2.09 -1.66
N ALA A 926 -29.82 2.11 -1.92
CA ALA A 926 -28.83 2.61 -0.97
C ALA A 926 -28.96 4.12 -0.71
N LEU A 927 -29.55 4.87 -1.65
CA LEU A 927 -29.77 6.31 -1.56
C LEU A 927 -31.13 6.66 -0.89
N GLU A 928 -31.87 5.66 -0.38
CA GLU A 928 -33.29 5.76 -0.01
C GLU A 928 -33.59 5.20 1.39
N GLY A 929 -34.71 5.64 1.98
CA GLY A 929 -34.99 5.47 3.41
C GLY A 929 -34.22 6.50 4.25
N ASN A 930 -34.44 6.50 5.57
CA ASN A 930 -33.86 7.48 6.50
C ASN A 930 -32.78 6.89 7.41
N GLU A 931 -32.77 5.57 7.56
CA GLU A 931 -31.81 4.81 8.37
C GLU A 931 -31.55 3.42 7.77
N GLY A 932 -30.67 2.65 8.41
CA GLY A 932 -30.30 1.28 8.02
C GLY A 932 -28.91 1.18 7.37
N PHE A 933 -28.21 0.07 7.64
CA PHE A 933 -26.90 -0.20 7.05
C PHE A 933 -27.00 -0.40 5.52
N GLY A 934 -26.06 0.18 4.77
CA GLY A 934 -26.09 0.16 3.29
C GLY A 934 -27.26 0.95 2.67
N ARG A 935 -27.88 1.87 3.43
CA ARG A 935 -29.05 2.67 3.02
C ARG A 935 -28.90 4.13 3.42
N ALA A 936 -29.98 4.90 3.25
CA ALA A 936 -30.14 6.27 3.74
C ALA A 936 -29.18 7.33 3.17
N ASP A 937 -28.50 7.05 2.05
CA ASP A 937 -27.56 7.98 1.41
C ASP A 937 -26.47 8.51 2.38
N TYR A 938 -25.82 7.60 3.11
CA TYR A 938 -24.78 7.94 4.10
C TYR A 938 -23.62 8.79 3.53
N PHE A 939 -23.42 8.75 2.21
CA PHE A 939 -22.39 9.50 1.48
C PHE A 939 -22.90 10.80 0.83
N LEU A 940 -24.15 11.20 1.13
CA LEU A 940 -24.75 12.48 0.76
C LEU A 940 -24.75 12.75 -0.76
N VAL A 941 -24.95 11.70 -1.57
CA VAL A 941 -25.02 11.78 -3.03
C VAL A 941 -26.17 12.70 -3.46
N GLY A 942 -27.38 12.48 -2.94
CA GLY A 942 -28.57 13.27 -3.26
C GLY A 942 -28.58 14.66 -2.62
N LYS A 943 -27.85 14.85 -1.52
CA LYS A 943 -27.69 16.16 -0.87
C LYS A 943 -26.73 17.09 -1.62
N ASP A 944 -25.59 16.56 -2.09
CA ASP A 944 -24.63 17.34 -2.88
C ASP A 944 -25.01 17.46 -4.36
N PHE A 945 -25.86 16.54 -4.88
CA PHE A 945 -26.30 16.48 -6.28
C PHE A 945 -26.64 17.84 -6.92
N PRO A 946 -27.43 18.73 -6.29
CA PRO A 946 -27.76 20.04 -6.86
C PRO A 946 -26.51 20.87 -7.12
N SER A 947 -25.70 21.05 -6.07
CA SER A 947 -24.47 21.83 -6.13
C SER A 947 -23.44 21.23 -7.10
N TYR A 948 -23.44 19.90 -7.28
CA TYR A 948 -22.58 19.22 -8.24
C TYR A 948 -22.97 19.55 -9.69
N ILE A 949 -24.25 19.40 -10.06
CA ILE A 949 -24.69 19.69 -11.44
C ILE A 949 -24.65 21.19 -11.75
N ASP A 950 -24.94 22.04 -10.77
CA ASP A 950 -24.85 23.49 -10.89
C ASP A 950 -23.38 23.97 -10.99
N CYS A 951 -22.43 23.25 -10.38
CA CYS A 951 -21.00 23.49 -10.57
C CYS A 951 -20.49 22.97 -11.92
N GLN A 952 -20.94 21.79 -12.36
CA GLN A 952 -20.64 21.25 -13.70
C GLN A 952 -21.12 22.17 -14.84
N ALA A 953 -22.20 22.93 -14.65
CA ALA A 953 -22.61 23.98 -15.59
C ALA A 953 -21.61 25.15 -15.67
N LYS A 954 -21.00 25.55 -14.54
CA LYS A 954 -19.91 26.55 -14.52
C LYS A 954 -18.66 26.06 -15.27
N VAL A 955 -18.39 24.74 -15.23
CA VAL A 955 -17.32 24.12 -16.03
C VAL A 955 -17.64 24.21 -17.52
N ASP A 956 -18.89 23.93 -17.93
CA ASP A 956 -19.32 24.05 -19.33
C ASP A 956 -19.18 25.49 -19.85
N GLU A 957 -19.55 26.52 -19.08
CA GLU A 957 -19.33 27.92 -19.48
C GLU A 957 -17.84 28.32 -19.47
N ALA A 958 -17.05 27.87 -18.50
CA ALA A 958 -15.61 28.17 -18.45
C ALA A 958 -14.82 27.51 -19.60
N TYR A 959 -15.25 26.36 -20.11
CA TYR A 959 -14.59 25.69 -21.24
C TYR A 959 -14.90 26.35 -22.59
N LYS A 960 -16.05 27.02 -22.74
CA LYS A 960 -16.40 27.81 -23.94
C LYS A 960 -15.38 28.94 -24.16
N ASP A 961 -14.95 29.59 -23.08
CA ASP A 961 -13.80 30.50 -23.12
C ASP A 961 -12.47 29.72 -23.10
N ARG A 962 -11.96 29.39 -24.29
CA ARG A 962 -10.68 28.69 -24.43
C ARG A 962 -9.46 29.49 -23.97
N LYS A 963 -9.54 30.83 -23.82
CA LYS A 963 -8.45 31.62 -23.22
C LYS A 963 -8.44 31.43 -21.71
N ARG A 964 -9.57 31.69 -21.04
CA ARG A 964 -9.74 31.45 -19.59
C ARG A 964 -9.42 30.01 -19.20
N TRP A 965 -9.92 29.02 -19.94
CA TRP A 965 -9.63 27.62 -19.67
C TRP A 965 -8.13 27.29 -19.73
N THR A 966 -7.42 27.82 -20.74
CA THR A 966 -5.98 27.58 -20.88
C THR A 966 -5.18 28.33 -19.81
N ARG A 967 -5.61 29.55 -19.43
CA ARG A 967 -5.06 30.29 -18.29
C ARG A 967 -5.18 29.48 -16.98
N MET A 968 -6.38 28.99 -16.66
CA MET A 968 -6.62 28.14 -15.47
C MET A 968 -5.77 26.86 -15.50
N SER A 969 -5.60 26.27 -16.69
CA SER A 969 -4.73 25.11 -16.93
C SER A 969 -3.25 25.41 -16.62
N ILE A 970 -2.72 26.54 -17.09
CA ILE A 970 -1.34 26.98 -16.78
C ILE A 970 -1.18 27.27 -15.28
N MET A 971 -2.15 27.96 -14.66
CA MET A 971 -2.13 28.26 -13.23
C MET A 971 -2.12 27.01 -12.34
N ASN A 972 -2.81 25.93 -12.75
CA ASN A 972 -2.78 24.65 -12.03
C ASN A 972 -1.37 24.03 -12.02
N THR A 973 -0.66 23.99 -13.15
CA THR A 973 0.74 23.56 -13.18
C THR A 973 1.64 24.53 -12.39
N ALA A 974 1.43 25.83 -12.52
CA ALA A 974 2.27 26.85 -11.88
C ALA A 974 2.16 26.86 -10.34
N GLY A 975 1.02 26.47 -9.77
CA GLY A 975 0.84 26.25 -8.33
C GLY A 975 1.25 24.85 -7.85
N SER A 976 1.60 23.92 -8.74
CA SER A 976 1.76 22.50 -8.37
C SER A 976 3.04 22.14 -7.60
N TYR A 977 3.97 23.08 -7.42
CA TYR A 977 5.29 22.84 -6.83
C TYR A 977 5.24 22.28 -5.39
N ASN A 978 4.27 22.71 -4.58
CA ASN A 978 4.13 22.27 -3.19
C ASN A 978 3.76 20.76 -3.09
N PHE A 979 3.38 20.14 -4.21
CA PHE A 979 3.02 18.73 -4.30
C PHE A 979 4.12 17.84 -4.89
N SER A 980 5.35 18.35 -5.06
CA SER A 980 6.50 17.46 -5.30
C SER A 980 6.77 16.58 -4.06
N SER A 981 6.99 15.28 -4.27
CA SER A 981 7.41 14.38 -3.19
C SER A 981 8.82 14.68 -2.66
N ASP A 982 9.60 15.52 -3.35
CA ASP A 982 10.94 15.93 -2.89
C ASP A 982 10.85 16.80 -1.62
N ARG A 983 9.93 17.79 -1.59
CA ARG A 983 9.60 18.56 -0.38
C ARG A 983 9.19 17.62 0.76
N THR A 984 8.24 16.72 0.49
CA THR A 984 7.76 15.75 1.47
C THR A 984 8.92 14.95 2.06
N ILE A 985 9.83 14.45 1.22
CA ILE A 985 11.01 13.69 1.67
C ILE A 985 11.98 14.55 2.50
N HIS A 986 12.23 15.81 2.14
CA HIS A 986 13.04 16.71 2.97
C HIS A 986 12.44 16.91 4.38
N GLU A 987 11.11 17.03 4.48
CA GLU A 987 10.42 17.12 5.79
C GLU A 987 10.54 15.83 6.60
N TYR A 988 10.28 14.65 6.01
CA TYR A 988 10.47 13.37 6.73
C TYR A 988 11.94 13.18 7.15
N ALA A 989 12.89 13.50 6.28
CA ALA A 989 14.32 13.37 6.55
C ALA A 989 14.80 14.27 7.69
N ARG A 990 14.26 15.50 7.78
CA ARG A 990 14.61 16.50 8.80
C ARG A 990 13.85 16.28 10.12
N ASP A 991 12.53 16.16 10.07
CA ASP A 991 11.65 16.26 11.25
C ASP A 991 11.35 14.91 11.92
N ILE A 992 11.67 13.79 11.25
CA ILE A 992 11.37 12.44 11.73
C ILE A 992 12.63 11.57 11.71
N TRP A 993 13.22 11.29 10.54
CA TRP A 993 14.30 10.31 10.43
C TRP A 993 15.67 10.83 10.90
N ASN A 994 15.88 12.16 10.87
CA ASN A 994 17.17 12.81 11.10
C ASN A 994 18.30 12.22 10.21
N ILE A 995 18.03 12.12 8.91
CA ILE A 995 19.02 11.70 7.90
C ILE A 995 19.49 12.88 7.04
N LYS A 996 20.68 12.76 6.46
CA LYS A 996 21.31 13.75 5.58
C LYS A 996 21.61 13.12 4.21
N PRO A 997 21.67 13.90 3.12
CA PRO A 997 22.10 13.39 1.82
C PRO A 997 23.55 12.90 1.87
N VAL A 998 23.87 11.95 1.00
CA VAL A 998 25.16 11.26 0.88
C VAL A 998 25.50 11.14 -0.60
N GLU A 999 26.24 12.12 -1.12
CA GLU A 999 26.66 12.14 -2.52
C GLU A 999 27.76 11.10 -2.79
N LEU A 1000 27.73 10.49 -3.98
CA LEU A 1000 28.77 9.58 -4.45
C LEU A 1000 29.89 10.39 -5.14
N PRO A 1001 31.17 10.04 -4.92
CA PRO A 1001 32.29 10.53 -5.73
C PRO A 1001 32.13 10.18 -7.22
#